data_AF-H1YES7-F1
#
_entry.id   AF-H1YES7-F1
#
_cell.length_a   1.000
_cell.length_b   1.000
_cell.length_c   1.000
_cell.angle_alpha   90.00
_cell.angle_beta   90.00
_cell.angle_gamma   90.00
#
_symmetry.space_group_name_H-M   'P 1'
#
loop_
_entity.id
_entity.type
_entity.pdbx_description
1 polymer ?
#
loop_
_entity_poly.entity_id
_entity_poly.type
_entity_poly.pdbx_seq_one_letter_code
_entity_poly.pdbx_strand_id
1 'polypeptide(L)'
;MRKKNPVLHFCKEAGQSVHRMHLVFLLILTGGYVKAQTISAIKTDSVKIKAAKDTAIQKSEIVDKLSGYGKKIAVKKNTLSVQNSLGDLKAGTNSINPDLSKRLKNITTKPVTFNLTLGNAIRYQPLPTALNAYPGQKFADVFSISGNIQAWGIPLNFNFSNGQSSVNGLNDLRSSLFKFDFNPAQLGNTLKSDLQKYYDVRKTALGGLDLTGYTQQALKNKLRSQASTSPVNKAASTSVISQYVSQPENVTALLSLNEEQIRQKLQTVASVEASKTKSSLSAGIQQQATPDSARKETLAQVNLQTGAITALAANQQLTQYFEKPDNLKQLRLMNEQQIAQKLNSLSAKDNHDSVAHNQLLGQLDMIGPYAGFKISTYVDSVLKEHDTAKKLMIKDMSRQLFLSRTSGQIKFQELVKQKKQQLDQNVTAQNNLSVTNLKSGSVSSIAGKLNAEEQIKQNKEIDSVAVTITDIKRQLQNKGIDVNQMLRMQSSLATANGNAFETEAGNALLTGRPQSAVQSFFTRVQSLKVGAFGNKAPGGTEGDDLFMEGTHITYKAGNLPVTLGYGSLNDISSAKDANYQTSDYNLPKTITYIGLNMNRGVLGNAKISIIGSGGNSANNYNSYTVPTSASNNVALTIDKSFNTDQLGKFTFDVSKSSTLYYDNYVQGTEGVIEKKSGLSFGQSNLIQAVSFGFNHQLDIKEANLNENFYFNYAGTGYQNPGNNGFGGGGTKLGGNVKKSLYKNKLVLNVSSSLNTRSISYTTNDQWKTYQVQLDSRYTINKKFNISLKYTNGGTDKQIDNLSTPVYSSQKFQLDGNANYKIGKNYTVSHITIGKQDYSNTYITASGSSSLLMVNYTQSLLLGRNSVTATMFYNKELSNYNLIGNLLNSDLTYQYTLFRKINMSSALTYLSNSGIANQTGIRQSIQLLAGSHFDLDTYIDLRKNLITPLYPDLYAACRAELSLKYHLKN
;
A
#
# COMPACT_ATOMS: atom_id res chain seq x y z
N MET A 1 -68.42 -24.37 -30.92
CA MET A 1 -68.08 -22.94 -31.03
C MET A 1 -66.81 -22.64 -30.24
N ARG A 2 -65.83 -21.96 -30.86
CA ARG A 2 -64.42 -21.86 -30.43
C ARG A 2 -64.25 -21.14 -29.08
N LYS A 3 -63.64 -21.81 -28.09
CA LYS A 3 -63.15 -21.18 -26.84
C LYS A 3 -61.90 -20.36 -27.13
N LYS A 4 -61.94 -19.07 -26.80
CA LYS A 4 -60.80 -18.13 -26.91
C LYS A 4 -59.68 -18.52 -25.94
N ASN A 5 -58.45 -18.46 -26.42
CA ASN A 5 -57.23 -18.91 -25.75
C ASN A 5 -56.66 -17.78 -24.85
N PRO A 6 -56.62 -17.93 -23.50
CA PRO A 6 -56.28 -16.86 -22.57
C PRO A 6 -54.78 -16.47 -22.58
N VAL A 7 -53.92 -17.27 -23.18
CA VAL A 7 -52.46 -17.04 -23.21
C VAL A 7 -52.06 -15.83 -24.09
N LEU A 8 -52.88 -15.47 -25.09
CA LEU A 8 -52.60 -14.35 -26.00
C LEU A 8 -52.97 -12.98 -25.41
N HIS A 9 -53.85 -12.91 -24.41
CA HIS A 9 -54.21 -11.64 -23.76
C HIS A 9 -53.11 -11.18 -22.80
N PHE A 10 -52.49 -12.13 -22.07
CA PHE A 10 -51.46 -11.84 -21.08
C PHE A 10 -50.16 -11.30 -21.70
N CYS A 11 -49.74 -11.83 -22.86
CA CYS A 11 -48.56 -11.33 -23.58
C CYS A 11 -48.76 -9.90 -24.14
N LYS A 12 -50.00 -9.52 -24.47
CA LYS A 12 -50.32 -8.18 -24.99
C LYS A 12 -50.30 -7.12 -23.88
N GLU A 13 -50.73 -7.48 -22.67
CA GLU A 13 -50.71 -6.61 -21.48
C GLU A 13 -49.30 -6.49 -20.86
N ALA A 14 -48.48 -7.56 -20.91
CA ALA A 14 -47.09 -7.51 -20.50
C ALA A 14 -46.26 -6.58 -21.40
N GLY A 15 -46.48 -6.61 -22.72
CA GLY A 15 -45.82 -5.70 -23.67
C GLY A 15 -46.17 -4.22 -23.43
N GLN A 16 -47.43 -3.90 -23.10
CA GLN A 16 -47.85 -2.53 -22.77
C GLN A 16 -47.32 -2.06 -21.40
N SER A 17 -47.16 -2.97 -20.44
CA SER A 17 -46.61 -2.63 -19.11
C SER A 17 -45.11 -2.34 -19.15
N VAL A 18 -44.34 -3.02 -20.01
CA VAL A 18 -42.90 -2.76 -20.21
C VAL A 18 -42.66 -1.38 -20.86
N HIS A 19 -43.51 -0.99 -21.81
CA HIS A 19 -43.44 0.34 -22.44
C HIS A 19 -43.85 1.47 -21.47
N ARG A 20 -44.87 1.24 -20.63
CA ARG A 20 -45.25 2.18 -19.56
C ARG A 20 -44.19 2.27 -18.45
N MET A 21 -43.49 1.18 -18.10
CA MET A 21 -42.37 1.23 -17.16
C MET A 21 -41.17 1.97 -17.71
N HIS A 22 -40.83 1.81 -19.00
CA HIS A 22 -39.80 2.64 -19.64
C HIS A 22 -40.17 4.13 -19.59
N LEU A 23 -41.44 4.48 -19.79
CA LEU A 23 -41.92 5.86 -19.70
C LEU A 23 -41.91 6.41 -18.26
N VAL A 24 -42.32 5.61 -17.27
CA VAL A 24 -42.30 5.99 -15.84
C VAL A 24 -40.86 6.14 -15.34
N PHE A 25 -39.92 5.31 -15.79
CA PHE A 25 -38.51 5.44 -15.43
C PHE A 25 -37.83 6.65 -16.13
N LEU A 26 -38.21 6.96 -17.37
CA LEU A 26 -37.79 8.19 -18.06
C LEU A 26 -38.37 9.45 -17.38
N LEU A 27 -39.60 9.37 -16.84
CA LEU A 27 -40.25 10.42 -16.05
C LEU A 27 -39.61 10.61 -14.67
N ILE A 28 -39.14 9.54 -14.02
CA ILE A 28 -38.37 9.63 -12.76
C ILE A 28 -36.98 10.25 -13.00
N LEU A 29 -36.37 10.00 -14.15
CA LEU A 29 -35.09 10.61 -14.55
C LEU A 29 -35.22 12.06 -15.03
N THR A 30 -36.40 12.52 -15.43
CA THR A 30 -36.62 13.89 -15.97
C THR A 30 -37.48 14.79 -15.07
N GLY A 31 -38.19 14.25 -14.08
CA GLY A 31 -39.23 14.95 -13.31
C GLY A 31 -39.05 15.01 -11.79
N GLY A 32 -37.84 14.83 -11.27
CA GLY A 32 -37.55 14.86 -9.83
C GLY A 32 -37.04 16.22 -9.32
N TYR A 33 -37.82 17.30 -9.44
CA TYR A 33 -37.58 18.55 -8.70
C TYR A 33 -38.10 18.36 -7.25
N VAL A 34 -37.32 17.68 -6.42
CA VAL A 34 -37.53 17.70 -4.96
C VAL A 34 -36.69 18.85 -4.40
N LYS A 35 -37.37 19.80 -3.74
CA LYS A 35 -36.78 20.94 -3.01
C LYS A 35 -35.51 20.49 -2.27
N ALA A 36 -34.36 20.88 -2.80
CA ALA A 36 -33.11 20.87 -2.08
C ALA A 36 -33.24 21.81 -0.87
N GLN A 37 -33.38 21.24 0.33
CA GLN A 37 -32.93 21.94 1.52
C GLN A 37 -31.42 22.15 1.35
N THR A 38 -31.06 23.42 1.26
CA THR A 38 -29.71 23.91 1.09
C THR A 38 -28.87 23.51 2.31
N ILE A 39 -28.20 22.35 2.26
CA ILE A 39 -27.00 22.14 3.06
C ILE A 39 -25.89 22.90 2.34
N SER A 40 -25.63 24.09 2.84
CA SER A 40 -24.52 24.96 2.45
C SER A 40 -23.23 24.17 2.28
N ALA A 41 -22.55 24.45 1.17
CA ALA A 41 -21.20 24.01 0.84
C ALA A 41 -20.29 23.88 2.06
N ILE A 42 -19.84 22.66 2.37
CA ILE A 42 -18.55 22.48 3.03
C ILE A 42 -17.52 22.84 1.98
N LYS A 43 -17.07 24.11 1.99
CA LYS A 43 -15.79 24.48 1.42
C LYS A 43 -14.75 23.54 2.02
N THR A 44 -13.99 22.89 1.15
CA THR A 44 -12.71 22.27 1.48
C THR A 44 -11.72 23.36 1.88
N ASP A 45 -11.91 23.93 3.07
CA ASP A 45 -10.84 24.59 3.77
C ASP A 45 -9.90 23.49 4.28
N SER A 46 -8.66 23.55 3.82
CA SER A 46 -7.55 22.74 4.25
C SER A 46 -7.58 22.51 5.77
N VAL A 47 -7.80 21.26 6.20
CA VAL A 47 -7.61 20.86 7.59
C VAL A 47 -6.11 20.95 7.88
N LYS A 48 -5.68 22.10 8.40
CA LYS A 48 -4.41 22.20 9.14
C LYS A 48 -4.65 21.62 10.52
N ILE A 49 -4.17 20.40 10.74
CA ILE A 49 -4.06 19.80 12.07
C ILE A 49 -3.11 20.69 12.88
N LYS A 50 -3.65 21.54 13.76
CA LYS A 50 -2.88 22.15 14.84
C LYS A 50 -2.66 21.05 15.89
N ALA A 51 -1.40 20.77 16.19
CA ALA A 51 -1.03 19.96 17.34
C ALA A 51 -1.65 20.58 18.60
N ALA A 52 -2.52 19.84 19.28
CA ALA A 52 -2.94 20.17 20.64
C ALA A 52 -1.74 19.92 21.56
N LYS A 53 -1.18 21.01 22.11
CA LYS A 53 -0.40 20.97 23.33
C LYS A 53 -1.38 20.90 24.50
N ASP A 54 -0.99 20.11 25.49
CA ASP A 54 -1.52 20.02 26.85
C ASP A 54 -2.87 19.32 27.01
N THR A 55 -2.79 18.05 27.42
CA THR A 55 -3.77 17.47 28.34
C THR A 55 -3.01 16.55 29.29
N ALA A 56 -2.88 17.01 30.53
CA ALA A 56 -2.25 16.30 31.62
C ALA A 56 -3.02 15.02 31.94
N ILE A 57 -2.34 13.87 31.87
CA ILE A 57 -2.86 12.59 32.35
C ILE A 57 -2.61 12.53 33.86
N GLN A 58 -3.70 12.49 34.63
CA GLN A 58 -3.67 12.21 36.05
C GLN A 58 -3.10 10.81 36.31
N LYS A 59 -2.15 10.72 37.25
CA LYS A 59 -1.65 9.46 37.83
C LYS A 59 -2.80 8.73 38.54
N SER A 60 -3.12 7.52 38.10
CA SER A 60 -3.99 6.61 38.85
C SER A 60 -3.17 5.74 39.82
N GLU A 61 -3.61 5.70 41.07
CA GLU A 61 -3.11 4.94 42.22
C GLU A 61 -3.06 3.42 42.01
N ILE A 62 -2.00 2.90 41.39
CA ILE A 62 -1.74 1.43 41.37
C ILE A 62 -0.28 1.10 41.76
N VAL A 63 0.58 2.10 41.93
CA VAL A 63 2.01 1.88 42.21
C VAL A 63 2.30 1.68 43.72
N ASP A 64 1.41 2.06 44.62
CA ASP A 64 1.66 2.00 46.08
C ASP A 64 1.20 0.70 46.77
N LYS A 65 0.61 -0.27 46.05
CA LYS A 65 0.13 -1.54 46.64
C LYS A 65 1.05 -2.76 46.45
N LEU A 66 2.25 -2.60 45.89
CA LEU A 66 3.17 -3.72 45.63
C LEU A 66 4.46 -3.72 46.47
N SER A 67 4.63 -2.80 47.42
CA SER A 67 5.79 -2.77 48.33
C SER A 67 5.62 -3.63 49.61
N GLY A 68 4.52 -4.36 49.73
CA GLY A 68 4.04 -4.90 51.00
C GLY A 68 4.17 -6.40 51.24
N TYR A 69 5.05 -7.15 50.59
CA TYR A 69 5.27 -8.57 50.98
C TYR A 69 6.72 -9.02 50.78
N GLY A 70 7.55 -8.72 51.77
CA GLY A 70 8.88 -9.32 51.91
C GLY A 70 9.16 -9.63 53.37
N LYS A 71 9.07 -10.92 53.77
CA LYS A 71 9.77 -11.46 54.95
C LYS A 71 9.98 -12.98 54.85
N LYS A 72 11.27 -13.34 54.74
CA LYS A 72 12.02 -14.49 55.28
C LYS A 72 11.57 -15.92 54.95
N ILE A 73 12.47 -16.69 54.33
CA ILE A 73 13.20 -17.83 54.95
C ILE A 73 14.48 -18.09 54.13
N ALA A 74 15.56 -18.44 54.83
CA ALA A 74 16.92 -18.61 54.35
C ALA A 74 17.22 -20.07 53.99
N VAL A 75 17.96 -20.31 52.89
CA VAL A 75 18.67 -21.57 52.64
C VAL A 75 20.07 -21.27 52.05
N LYS A 76 21.03 -22.07 52.50
CA LYS A 76 22.50 -21.92 52.43
C LYS A 76 23.09 -21.71 51.03
N LYS A 77 24.04 -20.78 50.95
CA LYS A 77 25.04 -20.65 49.88
C LYS A 77 25.92 -21.90 49.81
N ASN A 78 25.98 -22.53 48.64
CA ASN A 78 27.21 -23.18 48.18
C ASN A 78 27.63 -22.52 46.87
N THR A 79 28.85 -22.01 46.90
CA THR A 79 29.45 -21.11 45.93
C THR A 79 30.03 -21.92 44.78
N LEU A 80 29.58 -21.68 43.55
CA LEU A 80 30.36 -21.97 42.35
C LEU A 80 30.10 -20.85 41.35
N SER A 81 31.16 -20.07 41.16
CA SER A 81 31.25 -18.85 40.39
C SER A 81 31.30 -19.12 38.89
N VAL A 82 30.31 -18.62 38.15
CA VAL A 82 30.48 -18.21 36.74
C VAL A 82 29.95 -16.78 36.63
N GLN A 83 30.86 -15.85 36.33
CA GLN A 83 30.61 -14.42 36.23
C GLN A 83 29.56 -14.10 35.17
N ASN A 84 28.45 -13.50 35.61
CA ASN A 84 27.58 -12.69 34.76
C ASN A 84 28.06 -11.25 34.77
N SER A 85 28.50 -10.73 33.63
CA SER A 85 28.49 -9.29 33.33
C SER A 85 27.12 -8.93 32.75
N LEU A 86 26.13 -8.79 33.63
CA LEU A 86 24.81 -8.25 33.30
C LEU A 86 24.37 -7.21 34.34
N GLY A 87 25.31 -6.34 34.72
CA GLY A 87 25.16 -5.29 35.74
C GLY A 87 25.06 -3.85 35.23
N ASP A 88 25.37 -3.56 33.97
CA ASP A 88 25.52 -2.18 33.47
C ASP A 88 24.46 -1.75 32.43
N LEU A 89 23.17 -2.00 32.70
CA LEU A 89 22.07 -1.55 31.82
C LEU A 89 21.02 -0.67 32.53
N LYS A 90 21.44 0.13 33.53
CA LYS A 90 20.58 1.15 34.16
C LYS A 90 21.18 2.56 34.27
N ALA A 91 22.09 2.92 33.37
CA ALA A 91 22.50 4.31 33.16
C ALA A 91 22.75 4.58 31.67
N GLY A 92 21.68 4.89 30.92
CA GLY A 92 21.80 5.10 29.47
C GLY A 92 20.56 5.63 28.77
N THR A 93 19.64 6.29 29.49
CA THR A 93 18.54 7.04 28.87
C THR A 93 18.89 8.52 28.90
N ASN A 94 19.80 8.95 28.01
CA ASN A 94 19.93 10.33 27.53
C ASN A 94 21.04 10.41 26.47
N SER A 95 20.77 9.87 25.28
CA SER A 95 21.17 10.45 23.99
C SER A 95 20.90 9.41 22.91
N ILE A 96 19.73 9.49 22.25
CA ILE A 96 19.62 8.95 20.91
C ILE A 96 20.74 9.61 20.10
N ASN A 97 21.66 8.81 19.57
CA ASN A 97 22.79 9.28 18.79
C ASN A 97 22.29 10.35 17.79
N PRO A 98 22.77 11.61 17.87
CA PRO A 98 22.31 12.67 16.98
C PRO A 98 22.53 12.32 15.51
N ASP A 99 23.46 11.41 15.21
CA ASP A 99 23.70 10.86 13.88
C ASP A 99 22.59 9.92 13.39
N LEU A 100 21.96 9.14 14.28
CA LEU A 100 20.76 8.35 13.94
C LEU A 100 19.57 9.26 13.65
N SER A 101 19.39 10.34 14.40
CA SER A 101 18.34 11.34 14.16
C SER A 101 18.56 12.12 12.85
N LYS A 102 19.81 12.44 12.50
CA LYS A 102 20.19 13.05 11.21
C LYS A 102 20.01 12.06 10.05
N ARG A 103 20.36 10.79 10.24
CA ARG A 103 20.12 9.72 9.25
C ARG A 103 18.62 9.46 9.07
N LEU A 104 17.82 9.49 10.14
CA LEU A 104 16.35 9.35 10.10
C LEU A 104 15.66 10.55 9.44
N LYS A 105 16.16 11.78 9.63
CA LYS A 105 15.63 12.97 8.93
C LYS A 105 15.81 12.87 7.40
N ASN A 106 16.85 12.20 6.92
CA ASN A 106 17.09 11.97 5.49
C ASN A 106 16.28 10.79 4.89
N ILE A 107 15.54 10.02 5.71
CA ILE A 107 14.76 8.85 5.26
C ILE A 107 13.38 9.25 4.68
N THR A 108 12.95 10.51 4.81
CA THR A 108 11.56 10.94 4.57
C THR A 108 11.31 11.67 3.24
N THR A 109 11.93 11.25 2.12
CA THR A 109 11.72 11.97 0.85
C THR A 109 10.56 11.45 0.00
N LYS A 110 9.99 10.27 0.28
CA LYS A 110 8.78 9.81 -0.42
C LYS A 110 7.57 10.03 0.48
N PRO A 111 6.58 10.86 0.06
CA PRO A 111 5.36 11.05 0.82
C PRO A 111 4.64 9.70 0.96
N VAL A 112 3.95 9.51 2.09
CA VAL A 112 3.05 8.37 2.26
C VAL A 112 1.88 8.58 1.29
N THR A 113 1.69 7.67 0.35
CA THR A 113 0.55 7.72 -0.57
C THR A 113 -0.49 6.67 -0.17
N PHE A 114 -1.76 7.02 -0.32
CA PHE A 114 -2.88 6.16 0.02
C PHE A 114 -3.68 5.90 -1.25
N ASN A 115 -3.87 4.62 -1.56
CA ASN A 115 -4.81 4.16 -2.56
C ASN A 115 -5.82 3.25 -1.85
N LEU A 116 -6.85 3.84 -1.27
CA LEU A 116 -7.84 3.14 -0.43
C LEU A 116 -9.22 3.16 -1.08
N THR A 117 -9.82 1.99 -1.25
CA THR A 117 -11.23 1.84 -1.64
C THR A 117 -12.10 1.84 -0.39
N LEU A 118 -13.08 2.75 -0.35
CA LEU A 118 -14.11 2.79 0.68
C LEU A 118 -15.33 2.05 0.15
N GLY A 119 -15.79 1.04 0.88
CA GLY A 119 -17.03 0.31 0.64
C GLY A 119 -18.00 0.51 1.78
N ASN A 120 -19.28 0.70 1.45
CA ASN A 120 -20.37 0.58 2.42
C ASN A 120 -21.37 -0.44 1.87
N ALA A 121 -21.75 -1.41 2.70
CA ALA A 121 -22.75 -2.41 2.37
C ALA A 121 -23.75 -2.53 3.52
N ILE A 122 -25.01 -2.18 3.26
CA ILE A 122 -26.10 -2.38 4.21
C ILE A 122 -26.54 -3.85 4.12
N ARG A 123 -26.25 -4.66 5.14
CA ARG A 123 -26.61 -6.08 5.17
C ARG A 123 -27.83 -6.31 6.02
N TYR A 124 -28.84 -6.96 5.44
CA TYR A 124 -29.93 -7.54 6.23
C TYR A 124 -29.39 -8.74 7.03
N GLN A 125 -29.45 -8.70 8.36
CA GLN A 125 -29.02 -9.79 9.23
C GLN A 125 -30.26 -10.46 9.87
N PRO A 126 -30.75 -11.58 9.32
CA PRO A 126 -32.01 -12.20 9.75
C PRO A 126 -31.89 -13.10 11.00
N LEU A 127 -30.85 -12.95 11.83
CA LEU A 127 -30.69 -13.86 12.97
C LEU A 127 -31.90 -13.71 13.91
N PRO A 128 -32.59 -14.82 14.25
CA PRO A 128 -33.68 -14.79 15.19
C PRO A 128 -33.12 -14.32 16.52
N THR A 129 -33.72 -13.28 17.08
CA THR A 129 -33.52 -12.81 18.43
C THR A 129 -33.96 -13.91 19.41
N ALA A 130 -33.17 -14.98 19.54
CA ALA A 130 -33.35 -15.98 20.60
C ALA A 130 -33.03 -15.38 21.99
N LEU A 131 -32.45 -14.17 22.02
CA LEU A 131 -32.27 -13.36 23.20
C LEU A 131 -32.86 -11.98 22.91
N ASN A 132 -33.93 -11.62 23.63
CA ASN A 132 -34.71 -10.37 23.58
C ASN A 132 -33.90 -9.08 23.86
N ALA A 133 -32.60 -9.03 23.58
CA ALA A 133 -31.74 -7.95 24.02
C ALA A 133 -31.92 -6.64 23.23
N TYR A 134 -32.28 -6.67 21.94
CA TYR A 134 -32.48 -5.44 21.16
C TYR A 134 -33.50 -5.59 20.02
N PRO A 135 -34.75 -5.14 20.20
CA PRO A 135 -35.67 -4.95 19.09
C PRO A 135 -35.26 -3.69 18.31
N GLY A 136 -34.73 -3.81 17.08
CA GLY A 136 -34.65 -2.62 16.22
C GLY A 136 -33.74 -2.64 14.99
N GLN A 137 -32.61 -3.35 14.98
CA GLN A 137 -31.65 -3.24 13.87
C GLN A 137 -31.63 -4.48 12.98
N LYS A 138 -32.56 -4.50 12.02
CA LYS A 138 -32.63 -5.51 10.95
C LYS A 138 -31.54 -5.36 9.89
N PHE A 139 -30.92 -4.19 9.84
CA PHE A 139 -29.89 -3.82 8.88
C PHE A 139 -28.61 -3.47 9.65
N ALA A 140 -27.49 -4.06 9.25
CA ALA A 140 -26.16 -3.74 9.74
C ALA A 140 -25.38 -3.04 8.63
N ASP A 141 -24.90 -1.82 8.90
CA ASP A 141 -24.02 -1.11 7.98
C ASP A 141 -22.60 -1.66 8.09
N VAL A 142 -22.16 -2.33 7.01
CA VAL A 142 -20.80 -2.85 6.90
C VAL A 142 -19.95 -1.86 6.13
N PHE A 143 -19.15 -1.09 6.86
CA PHE A 143 -18.12 -0.22 6.33
C PHE A 143 -16.82 -1.01 6.16
N SER A 144 -16.27 -0.96 4.94
CA SER A 144 -14.96 -1.53 4.63
C SER A 144 -14.03 -0.49 4.01
N ILE A 145 -12.76 -0.55 4.37
CA ILE A 145 -11.69 0.26 3.79
C ILE A 145 -10.62 -0.71 3.35
N SER A 146 -10.38 -0.85 2.05
CA SER A 146 -9.38 -1.79 1.52
C SER A 146 -8.52 -1.14 0.46
N GLY A 147 -7.21 -1.32 0.49
CA GLY A 147 -6.33 -0.78 -0.55
C GLY A 147 -4.85 -0.86 -0.18
N ASN A 148 -4.04 -0.02 -0.81
CA ASN A 148 -2.59 0.00 -0.65
C ASN A 148 -2.12 1.34 -0.09
N ILE A 149 -1.25 1.29 0.90
CA ILE A 149 -0.54 2.43 1.48
C ILE A 149 0.92 2.29 1.08
N GLN A 150 1.45 3.24 0.33
CA GLN A 150 2.87 3.26 0.00
C GLN A 150 3.60 4.16 1.00
N ALA A 151 4.13 3.57 2.07
CA ALA A 151 4.90 4.29 3.08
C ALA A 151 6.40 4.08 2.84
N TRP A 152 7.18 5.15 2.71
CA TRP A 152 8.64 5.07 2.47
C TRP A 152 9.04 4.25 1.23
N GLY A 153 8.16 4.18 0.23
CA GLY A 153 8.35 3.36 -0.96
C GLY A 153 8.04 1.86 -0.77
N ILE A 154 7.52 1.47 0.39
CA ILE A 154 7.11 0.10 0.72
C ILE A 154 5.59 0.01 0.51
N PRO A 155 5.10 -0.86 -0.39
CA PRO A 155 3.66 -1.08 -0.55
C PRO A 155 3.13 -1.95 0.59
N LEU A 156 2.21 -1.42 1.37
CA LEU A 156 1.50 -2.09 2.44
C LEU A 156 0.02 -2.19 2.05
N ASN A 157 -0.52 -3.39 1.95
CA ASN A 157 -1.95 -3.58 1.81
C ASN A 157 -2.61 -3.31 3.17
N PHE A 158 -3.74 -2.61 3.15
CA PHE A 158 -4.55 -2.28 4.31
C PHE A 158 -5.98 -2.74 4.02
N ASN A 159 -6.57 -3.49 4.95
CA ASN A 159 -7.97 -3.88 4.90
C ASN A 159 -8.57 -3.64 6.29
N PHE A 160 -9.72 -3.00 6.32
CA PHE A 160 -10.52 -2.79 7.51
C PHE A 160 -11.96 -3.13 7.15
N SER A 161 -12.66 -3.81 8.04
CA SER A 161 -14.09 -4.10 7.92
C SER A 161 -14.69 -4.21 9.31
N ASN A 162 -15.79 -3.52 9.57
CA ASN A 162 -16.56 -3.66 10.81
C ASN A 162 -17.54 -4.86 10.78
N GLY A 163 -17.44 -5.73 9.77
CA GLY A 163 -18.46 -6.72 9.43
C GLY A 163 -18.42 -8.05 10.19
N GLN A 164 -18.00 -8.12 11.46
CA GLN A 164 -18.29 -9.32 12.24
C GLN A 164 -19.74 -9.34 12.73
N SER A 165 -20.30 -10.56 12.75
CA SER A 165 -21.66 -10.86 13.21
C SER A 165 -21.96 -10.21 14.57
N SER A 166 -23.12 -9.57 14.69
CA SER A 166 -23.66 -8.90 15.89
C SER A 166 -23.89 -9.84 17.09
N VAL A 167 -23.56 -11.13 16.96
CA VAL A 167 -23.69 -12.16 18.01
C VAL A 167 -22.70 -11.94 19.17
N ASN A 168 -21.60 -11.23 18.95
CA ASN A 168 -20.62 -10.89 20.00
C ASN A 168 -20.79 -9.41 20.40
N GLY A 169 -21.59 -9.15 21.43
CA GLY A 169 -22.11 -7.82 21.79
C GLY A 169 -21.09 -6.67 21.90
N LEU A 170 -21.60 -5.45 21.64
CA LEU A 170 -21.18 -4.05 21.96
C LEU A 170 -19.71 -3.65 22.17
N ASN A 171 -18.71 -4.51 21.96
CA ASN A 171 -17.32 -4.09 21.82
C ASN A 171 -17.02 -3.90 20.33
N ASP A 172 -17.46 -2.76 19.77
CA ASP A 172 -17.34 -2.39 18.35
C ASP A 172 -15.92 -2.44 17.76
N LEU A 173 -14.89 -2.47 18.62
CA LEU A 173 -13.50 -2.64 18.21
C LEU A 173 -13.07 -4.11 18.10
N ARG A 174 -13.67 -5.02 18.87
CA ARG A 174 -13.38 -6.47 18.81
C ARG A 174 -14.05 -7.16 17.62
N SER A 175 -15.11 -6.57 17.08
CA SER A 175 -15.82 -7.02 15.86
C SER A 175 -15.25 -6.41 14.57
N SER A 176 -14.20 -5.58 14.67
CA SER A 176 -13.54 -4.99 13.51
C SER A 176 -12.36 -5.84 13.04
N LEU A 177 -12.41 -6.29 11.78
CA LEU A 177 -11.32 -6.99 11.12
C LEU A 177 -10.41 -5.95 10.47
N PHE A 178 -9.30 -5.61 11.12
CA PHE A 178 -8.22 -4.87 10.49
C PHE A 178 -7.11 -5.82 10.06
N LYS A 179 -6.48 -5.58 8.92
CA LYS A 179 -5.36 -6.35 8.40
C LYS A 179 -4.43 -5.42 7.65
N PHE A 180 -3.18 -5.39 8.09
CA PHE A 180 -2.06 -4.89 7.31
C PHE A 180 -1.27 -6.05 6.75
N ASP A 181 -0.96 -6.04 5.46
CA ASP A 181 -0.08 -7.04 4.87
C ASP A 181 0.95 -6.44 3.91
N PHE A 182 2.20 -6.86 4.08
CA PHE A 182 3.29 -6.54 3.16
C PHE A 182 3.46 -7.66 2.15
N ASN A 183 3.42 -7.30 0.86
CA ASN A 183 3.67 -8.22 -0.24
C ASN A 183 5.03 -7.88 -0.92
N PRO A 184 6.08 -8.68 -0.74
CA PRO A 184 7.39 -8.40 -1.35
C PRO A 184 7.35 -8.45 -2.88
N ALA A 185 6.42 -9.20 -3.48
CA ALA A 185 6.27 -9.23 -4.93
C ALA A 185 5.77 -7.89 -5.47
N GLN A 186 4.89 -7.18 -4.75
CA GLN A 186 4.49 -5.83 -5.11
C GLN A 186 5.67 -4.84 -5.01
N LEU A 187 6.51 -4.97 -3.98
CA LEU A 187 7.74 -4.18 -3.86
C LEU A 187 8.67 -4.46 -5.05
N GLY A 188 8.91 -5.73 -5.37
CA GLY A 188 9.70 -6.15 -6.51
C GLY A 188 9.16 -5.62 -7.85
N ASN A 189 7.84 -5.69 -8.07
CA ASN A 189 7.19 -5.15 -9.27
C ASN A 189 7.31 -3.63 -9.35
N THR A 190 7.19 -2.92 -8.22
CA THR A 190 7.39 -1.46 -8.15
C THR A 190 8.83 -1.10 -8.52
N LEU A 191 9.81 -1.84 -8.01
CA LEU A 191 11.23 -1.65 -8.33
C LEU A 191 11.54 -1.94 -9.81
N LYS A 192 10.96 -3.02 -10.37
CA LYS A 192 11.04 -3.34 -11.80
C LYS A 192 10.41 -2.27 -12.67
N SER A 193 9.26 -1.74 -12.29
CA SER A 193 8.57 -0.65 -13.00
C SER A 193 9.38 0.65 -12.98
N ASP A 194 9.92 1.04 -11.81
CA ASP A 194 10.82 2.19 -11.69
C ASP A 194 12.04 2.03 -12.61
N LEU A 195 12.63 0.83 -12.63
CA LEU A 195 13.78 0.53 -13.47
C LEU A 195 13.43 0.60 -14.96
N GLN A 196 12.32 -0.01 -15.39
CA GLN A 196 11.83 0.05 -16.76
C GLN A 196 11.62 1.51 -17.20
N LYS A 197 11.00 2.33 -16.35
CA LYS A 197 10.81 3.76 -16.61
C LYS A 197 12.14 4.48 -16.87
N TYR A 198 13.21 4.11 -16.15
CA TYR A 198 14.54 4.65 -16.44
C TYR A 198 15.10 4.21 -17.79
N TYR A 199 14.96 2.93 -18.18
CA TYR A 199 15.41 2.49 -19.50
C TYR A 199 14.61 3.16 -20.63
N ASP A 200 13.31 3.34 -20.43
CA ASP A 200 12.46 4.04 -21.40
C ASP A 200 12.88 5.50 -21.53
N VAL A 201 13.13 6.20 -20.42
CA VAL A 201 13.65 7.59 -20.44
C VAL A 201 15.04 7.64 -21.08
N ARG A 202 15.93 6.71 -20.74
CA ARG A 202 17.26 6.60 -21.33
C ARG A 202 17.18 6.45 -22.85
N LYS A 203 16.32 5.55 -23.33
CA LYS A 203 16.15 5.27 -24.76
C LYS A 203 15.48 6.42 -25.50
N THR A 204 14.38 6.95 -24.97
CA THR A 204 13.51 7.90 -25.68
C THR A 204 13.89 9.36 -25.47
N ALA A 205 14.22 9.76 -24.24
CA ALA A 205 14.49 11.15 -23.91
C ALA A 205 15.98 11.50 -23.92
N LEU A 206 16.85 10.52 -23.62
CA LEU A 206 18.30 10.73 -23.50
C LEU A 206 19.10 10.14 -24.67
N GLY A 207 18.44 9.63 -25.71
CA GLY A 207 19.10 9.12 -26.92
C GLY A 207 20.00 7.90 -26.68
N GLY A 208 19.68 7.07 -25.68
CA GLY A 208 20.47 5.91 -25.28
C GLY A 208 21.60 6.22 -24.28
N LEU A 209 21.89 7.50 -24.04
CA LEU A 209 22.85 7.92 -23.02
C LEU A 209 22.23 7.92 -21.64
N ASP A 210 23.04 7.70 -20.60
CA ASP A 210 22.60 7.96 -19.23
C ASP A 210 22.45 9.47 -18.98
N LEU A 211 21.85 9.86 -17.85
CA LEU A 211 21.56 11.26 -17.56
C LEU A 211 22.84 12.11 -17.55
N THR A 212 23.91 11.57 -16.96
CA THR A 212 25.21 12.23 -16.92
C THR A 212 25.79 12.41 -18.31
N GLY A 213 25.82 11.38 -19.15
CA GLY A 213 26.34 11.41 -20.52
C GLY A 213 25.53 12.33 -21.43
N TYR A 214 24.20 12.30 -21.32
CA TYR A 214 23.32 13.24 -22.04
C TYR A 214 23.60 14.69 -21.64
N THR A 215 23.70 14.97 -20.34
CA THR A 215 23.99 16.32 -19.82
C THR A 215 25.37 16.79 -20.26
N GLN A 216 26.36 15.91 -20.19
CA GLN A 216 27.72 16.18 -20.64
C GLN A 216 27.76 16.48 -22.15
N GLN A 217 27.04 15.73 -22.99
CA GLN A 217 26.96 15.99 -24.42
C GLN A 217 26.27 17.32 -24.72
N ALA A 218 25.17 17.62 -24.03
CA ALA A 218 24.46 18.90 -24.15
C ALA A 218 25.37 20.08 -23.77
N LEU A 219 26.13 19.97 -22.67
CA LEU A 219 27.10 20.97 -22.24
C LEU A 219 28.23 21.14 -23.26
N LYS A 220 28.81 20.05 -23.78
CA LYS A 220 29.85 20.10 -24.83
C LYS A 220 29.34 20.79 -26.09
N ASN A 221 28.12 20.49 -26.54
CA ASN A 221 27.52 21.13 -27.71
C ASN A 221 27.28 22.63 -27.47
N LYS A 222 26.78 22.99 -26.28
CA LYS A 222 26.54 24.40 -25.92
C LYS A 222 27.84 25.20 -25.87
N LEU A 223 28.86 24.69 -25.19
CA LEU A 223 30.17 25.34 -25.10
C LEU A 223 30.85 25.45 -26.47
N ARG A 224 30.74 24.43 -27.34
CA ARG A 224 31.24 24.49 -28.73
C ARG A 224 30.52 25.56 -29.55
N SER A 225 29.20 25.65 -29.44
CA SER A 225 28.41 26.68 -30.16
C SER A 225 28.78 28.10 -29.75
N GLN A 226 29.16 28.29 -28.47
CA GLN A 226 29.64 29.57 -27.96
C GLN A 226 31.07 29.85 -28.45
N ALA A 227 31.94 28.84 -28.46
CA ALA A 227 33.31 28.96 -28.97
C ALA A 227 33.37 29.26 -30.49
N SER A 228 32.43 28.74 -31.29
CA SER A 228 32.42 28.93 -32.75
C SER A 228 32.04 30.34 -33.23
N THR A 229 31.54 31.21 -32.34
CA THR A 229 31.11 32.58 -32.72
C THR A 229 32.22 33.62 -32.70
N SER A 230 33.45 33.26 -32.31
CA SER A 230 34.59 34.18 -32.26
C SER A 230 35.75 33.68 -33.12
N PRO A 231 36.05 34.30 -34.29
CA PRO A 231 37.08 33.83 -35.24
C PRO A 231 38.51 33.76 -34.68
N VAL A 232 38.77 34.42 -33.54
CA VAL A 232 40.11 34.56 -32.94
C VAL A 232 40.52 33.37 -32.05
N ASN A 233 39.62 32.43 -31.73
CA ASN A 233 39.86 31.41 -30.68
C ASN A 233 39.88 29.94 -31.17
N LYS A 234 40.40 29.65 -32.38
CA LYS A 234 40.49 28.27 -32.87
C LYS A 234 41.64 27.43 -32.29
N ALA A 235 42.62 28.04 -31.63
CA ALA A 235 43.83 27.34 -31.16
C ALA A 235 44.05 27.32 -29.64
N ALA A 236 43.33 28.12 -28.85
CA ALA A 236 43.51 28.18 -27.40
C ALA A 236 42.17 28.44 -26.69
N SER A 237 41.57 27.40 -26.10
CA SER A 237 40.93 27.44 -24.77
C SER A 237 40.02 26.22 -24.57
N THR A 238 40.59 25.10 -24.15
CA THR A 238 39.87 24.20 -23.23
C THR A 238 39.77 24.96 -21.92
N SER A 239 38.74 25.78 -21.74
CA SER A 239 38.55 26.49 -20.49
C SER A 239 38.51 25.49 -19.33
N VAL A 240 38.98 25.89 -18.15
CA VAL A 240 38.96 25.05 -16.94
C VAL A 240 37.57 24.48 -16.70
N ILE A 241 36.53 25.28 -16.97
CA ILE A 241 35.13 24.86 -16.85
C ILE A 241 34.80 23.75 -17.87
N SER A 242 35.24 23.89 -19.13
CA SER A 242 35.04 22.85 -20.15
C SER A 242 35.73 21.53 -19.80
N GLN A 243 36.93 21.58 -19.19
CA GLN A 243 37.64 20.40 -18.69
C GLN A 243 36.91 19.80 -17.48
N TYR A 244 36.46 20.63 -16.54
CA TYR A 244 35.73 20.18 -15.35
C TYR A 244 34.43 19.45 -15.72
N VAL A 245 33.62 20.01 -16.62
CA VAL A 245 32.37 19.36 -17.08
C VAL A 245 32.61 18.22 -18.07
N SER A 246 33.85 18.03 -18.54
CA SER A 246 34.21 16.87 -19.36
C SER A 246 34.37 15.59 -18.52
N GLN A 247 34.45 15.69 -17.19
CA GLN A 247 34.50 14.58 -16.26
C GLN A 247 33.08 14.17 -15.82
N PRO A 248 32.64 12.92 -16.05
CA PRO A 248 31.28 12.46 -15.70
C PRO A 248 30.91 12.61 -14.21
N GLU A 249 31.86 12.39 -13.31
CA GLU A 249 31.70 12.53 -11.86
C GLU A 249 31.32 13.96 -11.45
N ASN A 250 31.90 14.97 -12.11
CA ASN A 250 31.61 16.38 -11.86
C ASN A 250 30.22 16.74 -12.36
N VAL A 251 29.84 16.29 -13.55
CA VAL A 251 28.48 16.51 -14.09
C VAL A 251 27.42 15.87 -13.18
N THR A 252 27.69 14.66 -12.67
CA THR A 252 26.83 13.97 -11.71
C THR A 252 26.67 14.79 -10.42
N ALA A 253 27.77 15.34 -9.90
CA ALA A 253 27.73 16.22 -8.73
C ALA A 253 26.90 17.49 -9.00
N LEU A 254 27.11 18.17 -10.12
CA LEU A 254 26.34 19.36 -10.52
C LEU A 254 24.85 19.06 -10.73
N LEU A 255 24.51 17.86 -11.24
CA LEU A 255 23.14 17.40 -11.40
C LEU A 255 22.41 17.19 -10.06
N SER A 256 23.12 17.11 -8.93
CA SER A 256 22.52 17.05 -7.58
C SER A 256 22.32 18.42 -6.91
N LEU A 257 22.92 19.49 -7.45
CA LEU A 257 22.94 20.84 -6.86
C LEU A 257 21.84 21.76 -7.43
N ASN A 258 21.40 22.78 -6.68
CA ASN A 258 20.57 23.85 -7.26
C ASN A 258 21.41 24.85 -8.10
N GLU A 259 20.75 25.78 -8.80
CA GLU A 259 21.44 26.69 -9.74
C GLU A 259 22.52 27.54 -9.06
N GLU A 260 22.23 28.13 -7.90
CA GLU A 260 23.18 28.92 -7.13
C GLU A 260 24.38 28.09 -6.67
N GLN A 261 24.13 26.86 -6.19
CA GLN A 261 25.19 25.93 -5.78
C GLN A 261 26.05 25.48 -6.96
N ILE A 262 25.47 25.30 -8.15
CA ILE A 262 26.23 25.02 -9.38
C ILE A 262 27.17 26.20 -9.68
N ARG A 263 26.65 27.44 -9.67
CA ARG A 263 27.44 28.65 -9.91
C ARG A 263 28.59 28.77 -8.91
N GLN A 264 28.30 28.63 -7.61
CA GLN A 264 29.33 28.68 -6.56
C GLN A 264 30.40 27.60 -6.75
N LYS A 265 29.99 26.35 -7.03
CA LYS A 265 30.93 25.22 -7.23
C LYS A 265 31.84 25.47 -8.42
N LEU A 266 31.29 25.95 -9.54
CA LEU A 266 32.06 26.27 -10.75
C LEU A 266 32.97 27.49 -10.57
N GLN A 267 32.53 28.51 -9.84
CA GLN A 267 33.37 29.65 -9.45
C GLN A 267 34.56 29.21 -8.60
N THR A 268 34.34 28.32 -7.62
CA THR A 268 35.43 27.73 -6.84
C THR A 268 36.43 27.02 -7.76
N VAL A 269 35.96 26.17 -8.68
CA VAL A 269 36.83 25.45 -9.62
C VAL A 269 37.63 26.41 -10.52
N ALA A 270 36.99 27.44 -11.08
CA ALA A 270 37.66 28.46 -11.89
C ALA A 270 38.72 29.24 -11.10
N SER A 271 38.41 29.62 -9.86
CA SER A 271 39.31 30.39 -9.00
C SER A 271 40.55 29.58 -8.56
N VAL A 272 40.39 28.29 -8.26
CA VAL A 272 41.48 27.39 -7.88
C VAL A 272 42.46 27.22 -9.04
N GLU A 273 42.01 27.00 -10.27
CA GLU A 273 42.94 26.91 -11.40
C GLU A 273 43.56 28.26 -11.77
N ALA A 274 42.80 29.35 -11.74
CA ALA A 274 43.36 30.69 -11.95
C ALA A 274 44.48 31.02 -10.94
N SER A 275 44.41 30.48 -9.72
CA SER A 275 45.48 30.62 -8.72
C SER A 275 46.73 29.76 -9.03
N LYS A 276 46.57 28.58 -9.64
CA LYS A 276 47.70 27.74 -10.10
C LYS A 276 48.40 28.32 -11.32
N THR A 277 47.65 28.91 -12.26
CA THR A 277 48.25 29.57 -13.43
C THR A 277 48.98 30.86 -13.04
N LYS A 278 48.51 31.56 -11.99
CA LYS A 278 49.21 32.74 -11.46
C LYS A 278 50.54 32.39 -10.77
N SER A 279 50.69 31.20 -10.19
CA SER A 279 51.94 30.80 -9.53
C SER A 279 53.06 30.41 -10.51
N SER A 280 52.76 30.11 -11.77
CA SER A 280 53.77 29.81 -12.80
C SER A 280 54.22 31.04 -13.61
N LEU A 281 53.47 32.15 -13.56
CA LEU A 281 53.81 33.41 -14.25
C LEU A 281 54.51 34.43 -13.35
N SER A 282 54.63 34.19 -12.03
CA SER A 282 55.21 35.14 -11.07
C SER A 282 56.73 35.05 -10.87
N ALA A 283 57.47 34.36 -11.73
CA ALA A 283 58.93 34.20 -11.61
C ALA A 283 59.77 35.26 -12.35
N GLY A 284 59.16 36.28 -12.96
CA GLY A 284 59.93 37.35 -13.61
C GLY A 284 59.17 38.67 -13.65
N ILE A 285 59.87 39.72 -13.21
CA ILE A 285 59.55 41.15 -13.36
C ILE A 285 58.75 41.75 -12.18
N GLN A 286 59.48 42.50 -11.35
CA GLN A 286 58.99 43.37 -10.29
C GLN A 286 58.96 44.84 -10.78
N GLN A 287 58.00 45.61 -10.25
CA GLN A 287 57.98 47.09 -10.04
C GLN A 287 56.99 47.97 -10.87
N GLN A 288 55.85 48.33 -10.25
CA GLN A 288 55.54 49.65 -9.60
C GLN A 288 55.20 51.00 -10.40
N ALA A 289 54.04 51.67 -10.05
CA ALA A 289 53.22 52.80 -10.63
C ALA A 289 51.65 52.82 -10.29
N THR A 290 51.18 53.52 -9.25
CA THR A 290 49.86 53.66 -8.51
C THR A 290 48.41 53.32 -9.03
N PRO A 291 47.46 52.96 -8.12
CA PRO A 291 46.00 52.83 -8.33
C PRO A 291 45.17 53.95 -7.66
N ASP A 292 44.51 54.83 -8.41
CA ASP A 292 43.61 55.84 -7.78
C ASP A 292 42.31 56.12 -8.56
N SER A 293 42.28 55.92 -9.87
CA SER A 293 41.09 56.15 -10.72
C SER A 293 40.02 55.05 -10.60
N ALA A 294 40.40 53.77 -10.59
CA ALA A 294 39.43 52.67 -10.40
C ALA A 294 38.83 52.65 -8.99
N ARG A 295 39.57 53.14 -7.99
CA ARG A 295 39.08 53.31 -6.62
C ARG A 295 38.08 54.45 -6.54
N LYS A 296 38.37 55.61 -7.15
CA LYS A 296 37.42 56.73 -7.22
C LYS A 296 36.16 56.34 -7.97
N GLU A 297 36.26 55.55 -9.04
CA GLU A 297 35.10 55.09 -9.81
C GLU A 297 34.28 54.03 -9.06
N THR A 298 34.93 53.07 -8.37
CA THR A 298 34.22 52.07 -7.56
C THR A 298 33.59 52.70 -6.32
N LEU A 299 34.29 53.63 -5.65
CA LEU A 299 33.74 54.37 -4.51
C LEU A 299 32.63 55.32 -4.94
N ALA A 300 32.74 55.96 -6.11
CA ALA A 300 31.67 56.76 -6.70
C ALA A 300 30.45 55.89 -7.01
N GLN A 301 30.62 54.71 -7.60
CA GLN A 301 29.51 53.78 -7.85
C GLN A 301 28.87 53.27 -6.56
N VAL A 302 29.66 52.93 -5.54
CA VAL A 302 29.14 52.51 -4.24
C VAL A 302 28.41 53.67 -3.56
N ASN A 303 28.93 54.89 -3.60
CA ASN A 303 28.27 56.08 -3.07
C ASN A 303 26.97 56.41 -3.83
N LEU A 304 26.95 56.28 -5.16
CA LEU A 304 25.75 56.42 -5.97
C LEU A 304 24.72 55.34 -5.64
N GLN A 305 25.13 54.09 -5.40
CA GLN A 305 24.26 53.01 -4.95
C GLN A 305 23.74 53.25 -3.52
N THR A 306 24.57 53.76 -2.62
CA THR A 306 24.19 54.15 -1.26
C THR A 306 23.21 55.31 -1.27
N GLY A 307 23.39 56.29 -2.16
CA GLY A 307 22.44 57.37 -2.43
C GLY A 307 21.11 56.83 -2.96
N ALA A 308 21.15 55.96 -3.96
CA ALA A 308 19.98 55.34 -4.55
C ALA A 308 19.16 54.50 -3.57
N ILE A 309 19.80 53.66 -2.74
CA ILE A 309 19.08 52.87 -1.73
C ILE A 309 18.51 53.76 -0.62
N THR A 310 19.21 54.84 -0.25
CA THR A 310 18.73 55.81 0.74
C THR A 310 17.53 56.60 0.21
N ALA A 311 17.55 56.99 -1.07
CA ALA A 311 16.42 57.62 -1.73
C ALA A 311 15.20 56.67 -1.83
N LEU A 312 15.41 55.39 -2.12
CA LEU A 312 14.34 54.38 -2.11
C LEU A 312 13.79 54.13 -0.70
N ALA A 313 14.65 54.18 0.33
CA ALA A 313 14.25 54.06 1.73
C ALA A 313 13.39 55.24 2.19
N ALA A 314 13.71 56.45 1.73
CA ALA A 314 13.04 57.69 2.09
C ALA A 314 11.73 57.93 1.31
N ASN A 315 11.48 57.18 0.23
CA ASN A 315 10.27 57.33 -0.56
C ASN A 315 9.03 56.84 0.23
N GLN A 316 8.19 57.79 0.63
CA GLN A 316 7.00 57.53 1.45
C GLN A 316 5.98 56.66 0.71
N GLN A 317 5.86 56.79 -0.62
CA GLN A 317 4.91 55.98 -1.40
C GLN A 317 5.29 54.50 -1.44
N LEU A 318 6.58 54.18 -1.56
CA LEU A 318 7.10 52.82 -1.46
C LEU A 318 6.80 52.25 -0.08
N THR A 319 7.11 52.99 0.98
CA THR A 319 6.84 52.56 2.36
C THR A 319 5.35 52.27 2.58
N GLN A 320 4.46 53.21 2.22
CA GLN A 320 3.01 53.03 2.33
C GLN A 320 2.48 51.89 1.44
N TYR A 321 3.09 51.64 0.28
CA TYR A 321 2.69 50.56 -0.61
C TYR A 321 2.97 49.19 0.03
N PHE A 322 4.13 49.01 0.66
CA PHE A 322 4.53 47.74 1.29
C PHE A 322 3.90 47.49 2.67
N GLU A 323 3.35 48.52 3.32
CA GLU A 323 2.62 48.37 4.59
C GLU A 323 1.18 47.84 4.40
N LYS A 324 0.59 47.98 3.20
CA LYS A 324 -0.77 47.49 2.90
C LYS A 324 -0.78 46.00 2.55
N PRO A 325 -1.49 45.13 3.31
CA PRO A 325 -1.51 43.68 3.08
C PRO A 325 -1.98 43.26 1.67
N ASP A 326 -2.91 44.00 1.06
CA ASP A 326 -3.43 43.65 -0.26
C ASP A 326 -2.44 43.92 -1.39
N ASN A 327 -1.58 44.93 -1.24
CA ASN A 327 -0.48 45.17 -2.17
C ASN A 327 0.57 44.05 -2.11
N LEU A 328 0.81 43.48 -0.91
CA LEU A 328 1.69 42.31 -0.73
C LEU A 328 1.11 41.06 -1.42
N LYS A 329 -0.22 40.88 -1.40
CA LYS A 329 -0.87 39.80 -2.16
C LYS A 329 -0.69 40.00 -3.66
N GLN A 330 -0.85 41.22 -4.16
CA GLN A 330 -0.63 41.53 -5.58
C GLN A 330 0.83 41.28 -6.01
N LEU A 331 1.81 41.69 -5.19
CA LEU A 331 3.23 41.43 -5.47
C LEU A 331 3.57 39.94 -5.56
N ARG A 332 2.90 39.07 -4.80
CA ARG A 332 3.10 37.62 -4.88
C ARG A 332 2.69 37.03 -6.24
N LEU A 333 1.76 37.69 -6.93
CA LEU A 333 1.27 37.30 -8.25
C LEU A 333 2.08 37.92 -9.40
N MET A 334 2.97 38.89 -9.12
CA MET A 334 3.80 39.56 -10.11
C MET A 334 5.10 38.80 -10.40
N ASN A 335 5.57 38.84 -11.64
CA ASN A 335 6.92 38.43 -12.01
C ASN A 335 7.96 39.54 -11.72
N GLU A 336 9.26 39.22 -11.79
CA GLU A 336 10.34 40.17 -11.48
C GLU A 336 10.22 41.49 -12.27
N GLN A 337 9.89 41.41 -13.57
CA GLN A 337 9.75 42.60 -14.43
C GLN A 337 8.57 43.48 -14.00
N GLN A 338 7.44 42.89 -13.64
CA GLN A 338 6.27 43.60 -13.14
C GLN A 338 6.55 44.27 -11.79
N ILE A 339 7.31 43.61 -10.90
CA ILE A 339 7.75 44.19 -9.63
C ILE A 339 8.68 45.38 -9.89
N ALA A 340 9.65 45.25 -10.80
CA ALA A 340 10.55 46.34 -11.17
C ALA A 340 9.80 47.54 -11.75
N GLN A 341 8.84 47.31 -12.67
CA GLN A 341 7.98 48.35 -13.22
C GLN A 341 7.15 49.04 -12.13
N LYS A 342 6.60 48.26 -11.19
CA LYS A 342 5.80 48.80 -10.10
C LYS A 342 6.64 49.65 -9.15
N LEU A 343 7.81 49.17 -8.73
CA LEU A 343 8.77 49.92 -7.92
C LEU A 343 9.20 51.21 -8.63
N ASN A 344 9.49 51.14 -9.93
CA ASN A 344 9.86 52.31 -10.72
C ASN A 344 8.71 53.34 -10.77
N SER A 345 7.47 52.90 -10.99
CA SER A 345 6.29 53.77 -11.01
C SER A 345 6.02 54.49 -9.67
N LEU A 346 6.28 53.81 -8.55
CA LEU A 346 6.13 54.37 -7.21
C LEU A 346 7.28 55.33 -6.87
N SER A 347 8.49 55.04 -7.37
CA SER A 347 9.67 55.88 -7.17
C SER A 347 9.73 57.13 -8.06
N ALA A 348 8.92 57.19 -9.12
CA ALA A 348 8.89 58.29 -10.09
C ALA A 348 7.92 59.41 -9.70
N LYS A 349 6.96 59.13 -8.81
CA LYS A 349 5.93 60.09 -8.38
C LYS A 349 6.39 61.16 -7.37
N ASP A 350 7.61 61.04 -6.84
CA ASP A 350 8.24 62.06 -5.98
C ASP A 350 8.99 63.14 -6.77
N ASN A 351 9.05 63.06 -8.11
CA ASN A 351 9.74 64.05 -8.93
C ASN A 351 8.88 65.30 -9.15
N HIS A 352 8.70 66.11 -8.11
CA HIS A 352 8.27 67.51 -8.24
C HIS A 352 9.43 68.44 -8.67
N ASP A 353 10.64 67.91 -8.82
CA ASP A 353 11.88 68.68 -9.04
C ASP A 353 12.27 68.92 -10.51
N SER A 354 11.55 68.39 -11.50
CA SER A 354 11.91 68.62 -12.92
C SER A 354 11.69 70.06 -13.38
N VAL A 355 10.80 70.81 -12.72
CA VAL A 355 10.55 72.24 -13.02
C VAL A 355 11.63 73.14 -12.41
N ALA A 356 12.08 72.84 -11.19
CA ALA A 356 13.18 73.55 -10.54
C ALA A 356 14.53 73.27 -11.23
N HIS A 357 14.72 72.05 -11.75
CA HIS A 357 15.95 71.64 -12.44
C HIS A 357 16.18 72.37 -13.76
N ASN A 358 15.15 72.53 -14.59
CA ASN A 358 15.24 73.28 -15.85
C ASN A 358 15.45 74.79 -15.63
N GLN A 359 14.92 75.34 -14.53
CA GLN A 359 15.20 76.74 -14.14
C GLN A 359 16.63 76.93 -13.63
N LEU A 360 17.18 75.97 -12.87
CA LEU A 360 18.55 76.03 -12.36
C LEU A 360 19.59 75.88 -13.48
N LEU A 361 19.36 74.98 -14.44
CA LEU A 361 20.23 74.80 -15.62
C LEU A 361 20.23 76.06 -16.51
N GLY A 362 19.08 76.72 -16.68
CA GLY A 362 18.99 77.99 -17.42
C GLY A 362 19.72 79.15 -16.74
N GLN A 363 19.83 79.15 -15.41
CA GLN A 363 20.59 80.16 -14.66
C GLN A 363 22.10 79.85 -14.63
N LEU A 364 22.51 78.57 -14.63
CA LEU A 364 23.91 78.16 -14.62
C LEU A 364 24.62 78.41 -15.97
N ASP A 365 23.90 78.39 -17.09
CA ASP A 365 24.46 78.71 -18.41
C ASP A 365 24.75 80.21 -18.61
N MET A 366 24.22 81.10 -17.76
CA MET A 366 24.57 82.53 -17.78
C MET A 366 25.96 82.85 -17.21
N ILE A 367 26.56 81.92 -16.46
CA ILE A 367 27.89 82.08 -15.84
C ILE A 367 29.00 81.47 -16.73
N GLY A 368 28.62 80.84 -17.85
CA GLY A 368 29.46 80.01 -18.71
C GLY A 368 30.60 80.66 -19.54
N PRO A 369 30.72 81.98 -19.79
CA PRO A 369 31.78 82.46 -20.66
C PRO A 369 33.21 82.44 -20.06
N TYR A 370 33.38 82.26 -18.74
CA TYR A 370 34.68 82.54 -18.08
C TYR A 370 35.46 81.32 -17.57
N ALA A 371 34.93 80.11 -17.69
CA ALA A 371 35.67 78.89 -17.41
C ALA A 371 35.29 77.86 -18.47
N GLY A 372 36.26 77.25 -19.17
CA GLY A 372 36.05 76.27 -20.25
C GLY A 372 35.38 74.95 -19.83
N PHE A 373 34.48 74.97 -18.84
CA PHE A 373 33.74 73.86 -18.28
C PHE A 373 32.24 74.19 -18.25
N LYS A 374 31.44 73.49 -19.06
CA LYS A 374 29.98 73.62 -19.04
C LYS A 374 29.41 72.91 -17.81
N ILE A 375 29.15 73.67 -16.74
CA ILE A 375 28.56 73.16 -15.49
C ILE A 375 27.26 72.39 -15.78
N SER A 376 26.45 72.85 -16.74
CA SER A 376 25.23 72.17 -17.20
C SER A 376 25.49 70.74 -17.68
N THR A 377 26.55 70.53 -18.48
CA THR A 377 26.92 69.19 -18.98
C THR A 377 27.41 68.26 -17.88
N TYR A 378 28.13 68.78 -16.89
CA TYR A 378 28.57 68.00 -15.73
C TYR A 378 27.38 67.61 -14.83
N VAL A 379 26.50 68.55 -14.52
CA VAL A 379 25.29 68.30 -13.72
C VAL A 379 24.40 67.27 -14.42
N ASP A 380 24.20 67.37 -15.73
CA ASP A 380 23.47 66.38 -16.52
C ASP A 380 24.11 64.97 -16.45
N SER A 381 25.44 64.90 -16.48
CA SER A 381 26.15 63.62 -16.40
C SER A 381 25.98 62.94 -15.03
N VAL A 382 26.11 63.71 -13.94
CA VAL A 382 25.93 63.23 -12.56
C VAL A 382 24.48 62.80 -12.32
N LEU A 383 23.49 63.51 -12.87
CA LEU A 383 22.09 63.14 -12.76
C LEU A 383 21.75 61.87 -13.54
N LYS A 384 22.32 61.70 -14.75
CA LYS A 384 22.19 60.45 -15.52
C LYS A 384 22.81 59.26 -14.78
N GLU A 385 23.94 59.45 -14.11
CA GLU A 385 24.57 58.42 -13.28
C GLU A 385 23.71 58.07 -12.06
N HIS A 386 23.14 59.07 -11.39
CA HIS A 386 22.22 58.86 -10.27
C HIS A 386 20.94 58.12 -10.69
N ASP A 387 20.34 58.49 -11.83
CA ASP A 387 19.19 57.79 -12.39
C ASP A 387 19.51 56.35 -12.79
N THR A 388 20.71 56.12 -13.34
CA THR A 388 21.17 54.78 -13.70
C THR A 388 21.37 53.93 -12.45
N ALA A 389 21.99 54.48 -11.40
CA ALA A 389 22.15 53.81 -10.11
C ALA A 389 20.79 53.50 -9.45
N LYS A 390 19.82 54.43 -9.52
CA LYS A 390 18.44 54.22 -9.06
C LYS A 390 17.75 53.07 -9.81
N LYS A 391 17.84 53.03 -11.14
CA LYS A 391 17.27 51.94 -11.96
C LYS A 391 17.90 50.58 -11.65
N LEU A 392 19.22 50.52 -11.49
CA LEU A 392 19.93 49.30 -11.10
C LEU A 392 19.53 48.84 -9.70
N MET A 393 19.38 49.77 -8.75
CA MET A 393 18.94 49.45 -7.39
C MET A 393 17.49 48.95 -7.35
N ILE A 394 16.58 49.56 -8.14
CA ILE A 394 15.21 49.08 -8.30
C ILE A 394 15.18 47.65 -8.86
N LYS A 395 16.03 47.36 -9.85
CA LYS A 395 16.15 46.02 -10.43
C LYS A 395 16.63 45.01 -9.38
N ASP A 396 17.68 45.33 -8.62
CA ASP A 396 18.20 44.46 -7.55
C ASP A 396 17.14 44.21 -6.46
N MET A 397 16.47 45.26 -6.00
CA MET A 397 15.38 45.16 -5.01
C MET A 397 14.19 44.34 -5.54
N SER A 398 13.84 44.48 -6.82
CA SER A 398 12.77 43.68 -7.44
C SER A 398 13.08 42.19 -7.43
N ARG A 399 14.34 41.82 -7.69
CA ARG A 399 14.83 40.44 -7.64
C ARG A 399 14.80 39.89 -6.22
N GLN A 400 15.28 40.67 -5.24
CA GLN A 400 15.25 40.27 -3.82
C GLN A 400 13.82 40.06 -3.32
N LEU A 401 12.89 40.95 -3.68
CA LEU A 401 11.47 40.80 -3.37
C LEU A 401 10.88 39.54 -4.04
N PHE A 402 11.21 39.28 -5.30
CA PHE A 402 10.75 38.09 -6.02
C PHE A 402 11.26 36.79 -5.37
N LEU A 403 12.52 36.75 -4.94
CA LEU A 403 13.10 35.58 -4.27
C LEU A 403 12.51 35.38 -2.87
N SER A 404 12.25 36.48 -2.14
CA SER A 404 11.71 36.43 -0.77
C SER A 404 10.26 35.95 -0.65
N ARG A 405 9.49 35.90 -1.74
CA ARG A 405 8.08 35.47 -1.69
C ARG A 405 7.91 34.01 -1.24
N THR A 406 8.94 33.18 -1.39
CA THR A 406 8.93 31.76 -1.02
C THR A 406 9.09 31.53 0.48
N SER A 407 9.66 32.48 1.23
CA SER A 407 9.92 32.35 2.67
C SER A 407 8.82 32.91 3.57
N GLY A 408 7.78 33.54 3.00
CA GLY A 408 6.55 33.90 3.72
C GLY A 408 6.62 35.13 4.64
N GLN A 409 7.79 35.69 4.91
CA GLN A 409 7.97 36.90 5.72
C GLN A 409 9.18 37.69 5.25
N ILE A 410 9.00 38.80 4.52
CA ILE A 410 9.99 39.89 4.53
C ILE A 410 9.27 41.24 4.45
N LYS A 411 9.63 42.17 5.33
CA LYS A 411 9.22 43.59 5.27
C LYS A 411 10.19 44.32 4.36
N PHE A 412 9.71 45.14 3.40
CA PHE A 412 10.56 45.90 2.47
C PHE A 412 11.67 46.70 3.19
N GLN A 413 11.35 47.28 4.35
CA GLN A 413 12.29 48.01 5.19
C GLN A 413 13.47 47.14 5.69
N GLU A 414 13.27 45.85 5.93
CA GLU A 414 14.36 44.94 6.32
C GLU A 414 15.30 44.65 5.14
N LEU A 415 14.77 44.51 3.92
CA LEU A 415 15.61 44.36 2.71
C LEU A 415 16.44 45.60 2.44
N VAL A 416 15.82 46.78 2.54
CA VAL A 416 16.51 48.06 2.40
C VAL A 416 17.60 48.20 3.47
N LYS A 417 17.30 47.87 4.72
CA LYS A 417 18.26 47.90 5.83
C LYS A 417 19.43 46.92 5.60
N GLN A 418 19.16 45.68 5.20
CA GLN A 418 20.19 44.68 4.90
C GLN A 418 21.08 45.14 3.73
N LYS A 419 20.48 45.67 2.66
CA LYS A 419 21.22 46.14 1.49
C LYS A 419 22.07 47.36 1.81
N LYS A 420 21.54 48.30 2.61
CA LYS A 420 22.28 49.45 3.12
C LYS A 420 23.46 49.02 3.98
N GLN A 421 23.24 48.10 4.93
CA GLN A 421 24.33 47.53 5.74
C GLN A 421 25.41 46.85 4.89
N GLN A 422 25.01 46.12 3.83
CA GLN A 422 25.95 45.51 2.90
C GLN A 422 26.78 46.56 2.15
N LEU A 423 26.14 47.64 1.68
CA LEU A 423 26.83 48.75 1.00
C LEU A 423 27.76 49.52 1.96
N ASP A 424 27.32 49.79 3.19
CA ASP A 424 28.12 50.44 4.24
C ASP A 424 29.34 49.57 4.61
N GLN A 425 29.16 48.25 4.67
CA GLN A 425 30.27 47.31 4.85
C GLN A 425 31.24 47.33 3.65
N ASN A 426 30.74 47.47 2.42
CA ASN A 426 31.60 47.60 1.24
C ASN A 426 32.37 48.92 1.25
N VAL A 427 31.74 50.05 1.64
CA VAL A 427 32.42 51.35 1.83
C VAL A 427 33.49 51.21 2.91
N THR A 428 33.15 50.59 4.04
CA THR A 428 34.08 50.40 5.16
C THR A 428 35.24 49.46 4.78
N ALA A 429 34.97 48.38 4.06
CA ALA A 429 35.99 47.47 3.55
C ALA A 429 36.93 48.17 2.56
N GLN A 430 36.39 49.00 1.65
CA GLN A 430 37.21 49.77 0.71
C GLN A 430 37.99 50.91 1.39
N ASN A 431 37.46 51.50 2.46
CA ASN A 431 38.17 52.50 3.25
C ASN A 431 39.27 51.86 4.12
N ASN A 432 39.02 50.69 4.69
CA ASN A 432 39.99 49.93 5.49
C ASN A 432 41.12 49.31 4.66
N LEU A 433 40.95 49.18 3.34
CA LEU A 433 41.99 48.82 2.38
C LEU A 433 43.08 49.91 2.20
N SER A 434 43.11 50.96 3.03
CA SER A 434 43.96 52.17 2.83
C SER A 434 45.07 52.40 3.85
N VAL A 435 45.27 51.54 4.85
CA VAL A 435 46.23 51.85 5.94
C VAL A 435 47.53 51.05 5.88
N THR A 436 47.71 50.16 4.90
CA THR A 436 49.01 49.49 4.75
C THR A 436 49.34 49.21 3.29
N ASN A 437 50.48 49.76 2.86
CA ASN A 437 51.18 49.50 1.61
C ASN A 437 50.66 50.22 0.36
N LEU A 438 50.87 51.55 0.35
CA LEU A 438 51.08 52.29 -0.88
C LEU A 438 52.56 52.20 -1.27
N LYS A 439 52.84 51.38 -2.27
CA LYS A 439 53.75 51.72 -3.37
C LYS A 439 53.45 50.79 -4.55
N SER A 440 52.74 51.39 -5.51
CA SER A 440 52.97 51.34 -6.96
C SER A 440 52.55 50.08 -7.83
N GLY A 441 51.85 50.28 -8.98
CA GLY A 441 51.63 49.35 -10.14
C GLY A 441 51.96 49.80 -11.62
N SER A 442 51.06 49.68 -12.59
CA SER A 442 51.12 50.27 -13.96
C SER A 442 52.22 49.92 -14.99
N VAL A 443 52.13 48.71 -15.57
CA VAL A 443 51.91 48.48 -17.03
C VAL A 443 50.85 47.35 -17.18
N SER A 444 49.62 47.54 -16.68
CA SER A 444 48.55 46.51 -16.69
C SER A 444 47.24 46.93 -17.36
N SER A 445 47.17 48.03 -18.10
CA SER A 445 45.93 48.39 -18.80
C SER A 445 45.54 47.39 -19.91
N ILE A 446 46.49 46.58 -20.39
CA ILE A 446 46.23 45.48 -21.33
C ILE A 446 45.99 44.16 -20.58
N ALA A 447 46.79 43.83 -19.56
CA ALA A 447 46.63 42.61 -18.76
C ALA A 447 45.41 42.62 -17.83
N GLY A 448 44.98 43.79 -17.34
CA GLY A 448 43.76 43.99 -16.56
C GLY A 448 42.50 43.94 -17.42
N LYS A 449 42.56 44.45 -18.66
CA LYS A 449 41.51 44.26 -19.66
C LYS A 449 41.45 42.80 -20.11
N LEU A 450 42.59 42.13 -20.33
CA LEU A 450 42.65 40.69 -20.60
C LEU A 450 42.11 39.86 -19.43
N ASN A 451 42.50 40.15 -18.18
CA ASN A 451 41.99 39.43 -17.00
C ASN A 451 40.51 39.70 -16.72
N ALA A 452 40.02 40.92 -16.94
CA ALA A 452 38.61 41.26 -16.80
C ALA A 452 37.78 40.63 -17.93
N GLU A 453 38.26 40.66 -19.17
CA GLU A 453 37.64 39.98 -20.30
C GLU A 453 37.63 38.46 -20.09
N GLU A 454 38.70 37.89 -19.54
CA GLU A 454 38.81 36.47 -19.22
C GLU A 454 37.92 36.07 -18.05
N GLN A 455 37.80 36.89 -16.99
CA GLN A 455 36.83 36.69 -15.92
C GLN A 455 35.38 36.85 -16.40
N ILE A 456 35.10 37.82 -17.27
CA ILE A 456 33.78 37.99 -17.88
C ILE A 456 33.45 36.79 -18.78
N LYS A 457 34.42 36.29 -19.54
CA LYS A 457 34.29 35.08 -20.37
C LYS A 457 34.04 33.84 -19.49
N GLN A 458 34.80 33.66 -18.41
CA GLN A 458 34.61 32.58 -17.44
C GLN A 458 33.25 32.66 -16.75
N ASN A 459 32.81 33.84 -16.30
CA ASN A 459 31.50 34.02 -15.69
C ASN A 459 30.36 33.73 -16.69
N LYS A 460 30.50 34.14 -17.95
CA LYS A 460 29.55 33.79 -19.02
C LYS A 460 29.50 32.27 -19.27
N GLU A 461 30.64 31.59 -19.22
CA GLU A 461 30.71 30.12 -19.34
C GLU A 461 30.07 29.41 -18.13
N ILE A 462 30.36 29.88 -16.90
CA ILE A 462 29.75 29.37 -15.66
C ILE A 462 28.23 29.51 -15.71
N ASP A 463 27.74 30.68 -16.11
CA ASP A 463 26.32 30.96 -16.25
C ASP A 463 25.69 30.09 -17.33
N SER A 464 26.35 29.92 -18.47
CA SER A 464 25.91 29.04 -19.55
C SER A 464 25.76 27.58 -19.08
N VAL A 465 26.74 27.06 -18.32
CA VAL A 465 26.70 25.70 -17.76
C VAL A 465 25.57 25.57 -16.72
N ALA A 466 25.47 26.53 -15.79
CA ALA A 466 24.46 26.52 -14.73
C ALA A 466 23.03 26.55 -15.29
N VAL A 467 22.77 27.44 -16.25
CA VAL A 467 21.49 27.54 -16.95
C VAL A 467 21.18 26.26 -17.71
N THR A 468 22.15 25.71 -18.46
CA THR A 468 21.94 24.48 -19.25
C THR A 468 21.59 23.28 -18.37
N ILE A 469 22.31 23.08 -17.26
CA ILE A 469 22.02 21.99 -16.31
C ILE A 469 20.63 22.18 -15.69
N THR A 470 20.29 23.41 -15.30
CA THR A 470 18.98 23.74 -14.71
C THR A 470 17.84 23.53 -15.71
N ASP A 471 18.05 23.89 -16.98
CA ASP A 471 17.10 23.65 -18.06
C ASP A 471 16.87 22.16 -18.32
N ILE A 472 17.93 21.35 -18.33
CA ILE A 472 17.81 19.88 -18.47
C ILE A 472 17.00 19.31 -17.30
N LYS A 473 17.29 19.73 -16.07
CA LYS A 473 16.51 19.30 -14.88
C LYS A 473 15.05 19.68 -15.02
N ARG A 474 14.76 20.93 -15.43
CA ARG A 474 13.41 21.45 -15.62
C ARG A 474 12.67 20.70 -16.72
N GLN A 475 13.32 20.40 -17.85
CA GLN A 475 12.71 19.62 -18.95
C GLN A 475 12.35 18.19 -18.51
N LEU A 476 13.20 17.54 -17.72
CA LEU A 476 12.92 16.20 -17.18
C LEU A 476 11.79 16.25 -16.13
N GLN A 477 11.82 17.23 -15.23
CA GLN A 477 10.76 17.45 -14.24
C GLN A 477 9.40 17.72 -14.91
N ASN A 478 9.36 18.54 -15.96
CA ASN A 478 8.16 18.81 -16.75
C ASN A 478 7.59 17.54 -17.44
N LYS A 479 8.43 16.52 -17.67
CA LYS A 479 8.03 15.20 -18.16
C LYS A 479 7.69 14.21 -17.04
N GLY A 480 7.62 14.65 -15.77
CA GLY A 480 7.33 13.79 -14.62
C GLY A 480 8.50 12.84 -14.26
N ILE A 481 9.73 13.24 -14.57
CA ILE A 481 10.95 12.48 -14.31
C ILE A 481 11.72 13.15 -13.17
N ASP A 482 11.93 12.40 -12.09
CA ASP A 482 12.77 12.84 -10.97
C ASP A 482 14.25 12.59 -11.30
N VAL A 483 14.99 13.68 -11.51
CA VAL A 483 16.43 13.69 -11.80
C VAL A 483 17.23 12.97 -10.70
N ASN A 484 16.89 13.17 -9.43
CA ASN A 484 17.59 12.53 -8.32
C ASN A 484 17.32 11.02 -8.29
N GLN A 485 16.10 10.60 -8.63
CA GLN A 485 15.77 9.18 -8.78
C GLN A 485 16.59 8.55 -9.91
N MET A 486 16.74 9.24 -11.05
CA MET A 486 17.55 8.75 -12.16
C MET A 486 19.04 8.66 -11.82
N LEU A 487 19.62 9.65 -11.16
CA LEU A 487 21.02 9.62 -10.71
C LEU A 487 21.27 8.44 -9.75
N ARG A 488 20.34 8.19 -8.82
CA ARG A 488 20.40 7.02 -7.94
C ARG A 488 20.35 5.73 -8.73
N MET A 489 19.44 5.62 -9.72
CA MET A 489 19.33 4.44 -10.58
C MET A 489 20.61 4.20 -11.38
N GLN A 490 21.16 5.26 -11.96
CA GLN A 490 22.39 5.24 -12.74
C GLN A 490 23.59 4.80 -11.88
N SER A 491 23.73 5.36 -10.67
CA SER A 491 24.79 4.95 -9.73
C SER A 491 24.69 3.46 -9.37
N SER A 492 23.47 2.95 -9.16
CA SER A 492 23.25 1.53 -8.84
C SER A 492 23.55 0.61 -10.03
N LEU A 493 23.22 1.05 -11.25
CA LEU A 493 23.48 0.30 -12.48
C LEU A 493 24.95 0.32 -12.88
N ALA A 494 25.67 1.41 -12.61
CA ALA A 494 27.10 1.52 -12.83
C ALA A 494 27.89 0.51 -11.97
N THR A 495 27.47 0.31 -10.71
CA THR A 495 28.04 -0.75 -9.84
C THR A 495 27.69 -2.17 -10.32
N ALA A 496 26.66 -2.33 -11.16
CA ALA A 496 26.13 -3.62 -11.59
C ALA A 496 26.58 -4.07 -13.00
N ASN A 497 27.52 -3.36 -13.65
CA ASN A 497 28.01 -3.68 -15.00
C ASN A 497 26.90 -3.92 -16.06
N GLY A 498 25.76 -3.22 -15.96
CA GLY A 498 24.74 -3.16 -17.02
C GLY A 498 23.82 -4.38 -17.21
N ASN A 499 24.14 -5.56 -16.66
CA ASN A 499 23.37 -6.81 -16.86
C ASN A 499 22.39 -7.13 -15.71
N ALA A 500 21.56 -6.16 -15.33
CA ALA A 500 20.71 -6.25 -14.14
C ALA A 500 19.37 -7.01 -14.33
N PHE A 501 18.99 -7.39 -15.56
CA PHE A 501 17.62 -7.89 -15.83
C PHE A 501 17.43 -9.40 -15.77
N GLU A 502 18.48 -10.20 -15.91
CA GLU A 502 18.29 -11.64 -16.19
C GLU A 502 18.82 -12.58 -15.11
N THR A 503 19.48 -12.05 -14.08
CA THR A 503 20.12 -12.88 -13.06
C THR A 503 19.47 -12.69 -11.69
N GLU A 504 19.48 -13.75 -10.87
CA GLU A 504 19.16 -13.67 -9.44
C GLU A 504 20.03 -12.62 -8.73
N ALA A 505 21.22 -12.35 -9.27
CA ALA A 505 22.12 -11.26 -8.88
C ALA A 505 21.53 -9.85 -9.14
N GLY A 506 20.72 -9.64 -10.20
CA GLY A 506 20.00 -8.38 -10.44
C GLY A 506 18.94 -8.07 -9.38
N ASN A 507 18.23 -9.10 -8.91
CA ASN A 507 17.32 -8.98 -7.76
C ASN A 507 18.09 -8.76 -6.44
N ALA A 508 19.26 -9.38 -6.27
CA ALA A 508 20.15 -9.16 -5.12
C ALA A 508 20.85 -7.78 -5.14
N LEU A 509 21.06 -7.19 -6.32
CA LEU A 509 21.61 -5.85 -6.49
C LEU A 509 20.55 -4.77 -6.23
N LEU A 510 19.27 -5.03 -6.55
CA LEU A 510 18.16 -4.16 -6.14
C LEU A 510 17.99 -4.12 -4.60
N THR A 511 18.37 -5.17 -3.87
CA THR A 511 18.45 -5.17 -2.40
C THR A 511 19.75 -4.58 -1.85
N GLY A 512 20.82 -4.50 -2.66
CA GLY A 512 22.11 -3.85 -2.35
C GLY A 512 22.15 -2.32 -2.56
N ARG A 513 21.03 -1.70 -2.92
CA ARG A 513 20.90 -0.23 -2.97
C ARG A 513 21.31 0.41 -1.61
N PRO A 514 21.82 1.66 -1.59
CA PRO A 514 21.82 2.46 -0.38
C PRO A 514 20.36 2.76 0.00
N GLN A 515 19.75 1.81 0.70
CA GLN A 515 18.37 1.84 1.14
C GLN A 515 18.32 2.46 2.54
N SER A 516 17.20 3.10 2.86
CA SER A 516 16.94 3.42 4.27
C SER A 516 16.96 2.12 5.09
N ALA A 517 17.33 2.19 6.38
CA ALA A 517 17.34 1.02 7.25
C ALA A 517 15.98 0.26 7.22
N VAL A 518 14.87 1.01 7.07
CA VAL A 518 13.52 0.47 6.91
C VAL A 518 13.38 -0.32 5.60
N GLN A 519 13.79 0.24 4.46
CA GLN A 519 13.75 -0.46 3.18
C GLN A 519 14.65 -1.72 3.18
N SER A 520 15.86 -1.63 3.76
CA SER A 520 16.76 -2.77 3.90
C SER A 520 16.17 -3.88 4.78
N PHE A 521 15.44 -3.52 5.82
CA PHE A 521 14.66 -4.46 6.60
C PHE A 521 13.57 -5.12 5.75
N PHE A 522 12.71 -4.32 5.09
CA PHE A 522 11.58 -4.83 4.31
C PHE A 522 11.98 -5.60 3.03
N THR A 523 13.19 -5.44 2.51
CA THR A 523 13.71 -6.30 1.43
C THR A 523 14.08 -7.70 1.90
N ARG A 524 14.34 -7.88 3.20
CA ARG A 524 14.56 -9.20 3.81
C ARG A 524 13.27 -9.79 4.39
N VAL A 525 12.24 -8.98 4.63
CA VAL A 525 10.92 -9.47 5.01
C VAL A 525 10.26 -10.12 3.79
N GLN A 526 9.83 -11.37 3.90
CA GLN A 526 9.06 -12.10 2.88
C GLN A 526 7.55 -11.99 3.10
N SER A 527 7.13 -11.81 4.35
CA SER A 527 5.73 -11.68 4.74
C SER A 527 5.69 -10.87 6.02
N LEU A 528 4.87 -9.84 6.08
CA LEU A 528 4.49 -9.20 7.33
C LEU A 528 2.98 -9.07 7.30
N LYS A 529 2.29 -9.65 8.28
CA LYS A 529 0.84 -9.53 8.46
C LYS A 529 0.58 -9.03 9.88
N VAL A 530 -0.25 -8.02 10.05
CA VAL A 530 -0.65 -7.47 11.35
C VAL A 530 -2.16 -7.32 11.38
N GLY A 531 -2.81 -7.64 12.49
CA GLY A 531 -4.26 -7.70 12.65
C GLY A 531 -4.82 -9.09 12.37
N ALA A 532 -6.02 -9.16 11.82
CA ALA A 532 -6.75 -10.38 11.52
C ALA A 532 -6.33 -10.98 10.17
N PHE A 533 -5.73 -12.16 10.19
CA PHE A 533 -5.30 -12.85 8.98
C PHE A 533 -5.46 -14.37 9.09
N GLY A 534 -5.79 -15.00 7.96
CA GLY A 534 -5.60 -16.43 7.78
C GLY A 534 -4.13 -16.73 7.50
N ASN A 535 -3.56 -17.69 8.23
CA ASN A 535 -2.25 -18.22 7.90
C ASN A 535 -2.12 -19.68 8.32
N LYS A 536 -1.39 -20.47 7.52
CA LYS A 536 -0.88 -21.75 7.98
C LYS A 536 0.22 -21.48 8.99
N ALA A 537 -0.02 -21.83 10.25
CA ALA A 537 1.05 -21.77 11.24
C ALA A 537 2.24 -22.65 10.79
N PRO A 538 3.48 -22.32 11.18
CA PRO A 538 4.61 -23.15 10.86
C PRO A 538 4.45 -24.56 11.47
N GLY A 539 4.26 -25.58 10.63
CA GLY A 539 4.30 -27.03 10.95
C GLY A 539 3.66 -27.82 9.79
N GLY A 540 3.94 -29.11 9.63
CA GLY A 540 3.00 -30.05 9.01
C GLY A 540 2.02 -30.51 10.10
N THR A 541 0.86 -31.11 9.85
CA THR A 541 0.26 -31.81 8.71
C THR A 541 -1.11 -31.19 8.44
N GLU A 542 -1.34 -30.75 7.20
CA GLU A 542 -2.59 -30.11 6.73
C GLU A 542 -3.25 -29.16 7.75
N GLY A 543 -2.53 -28.14 8.22
CA GLY A 543 -3.14 -27.05 8.96
C GLY A 543 -4.16 -26.34 8.07
N ASP A 544 -5.43 -26.38 8.46
CA ASP A 544 -6.43 -25.41 8.01
C ASP A 544 -5.88 -24.00 8.27
N ASP A 545 -6.20 -23.04 7.40
CA ASP A 545 -5.75 -21.67 7.59
C ASP A 545 -6.28 -21.17 8.94
N LEU A 546 -5.40 -21.03 9.93
CA LEU A 546 -5.76 -20.50 11.24
C LEU A 546 -6.10 -19.04 11.07
N PHE A 547 -7.33 -18.67 11.46
CA PHE A 547 -7.71 -17.28 11.58
C PHE A 547 -7.14 -16.73 12.89
N MET A 548 -6.14 -15.87 12.78
CA MET A 548 -5.45 -15.29 13.92
C MET A 548 -5.54 -13.77 13.86
N GLU A 549 -5.77 -13.15 15.01
CA GLU A 549 -5.58 -11.71 15.21
C GLU A 549 -4.25 -11.47 15.91
N GLY A 550 -3.28 -10.85 15.24
CA GLY A 550 -1.96 -10.65 15.83
C GLY A 550 -0.93 -10.12 14.85
N THR A 551 0.31 -10.58 14.97
CA THR A 551 1.44 -10.24 14.10
C THR A 551 2.10 -11.53 13.59
N HIS A 552 2.46 -11.54 12.32
CA HIS A 552 3.22 -12.59 11.66
C HIS A 552 4.29 -11.95 10.79
N ILE A 553 5.52 -12.39 10.93
CA ILE A 553 6.65 -11.93 10.14
C ILE A 553 7.48 -13.12 9.66
N THR A 554 7.77 -13.18 8.37
CA THR A 554 8.79 -14.07 7.81
C THR A 554 9.96 -13.20 7.35
N TYR A 555 11.12 -13.39 7.98
CA TYR A 555 12.35 -12.66 7.73
C TYR A 555 13.42 -13.61 7.14
N LYS A 556 14.03 -13.23 6.02
CA LYS A 556 15.08 -13.98 5.34
C LYS A 556 16.44 -13.70 6.00
N ALA A 557 16.87 -14.59 6.89
CA ALA A 557 18.21 -14.57 7.49
C ALA A 557 19.18 -15.37 6.61
N GLY A 558 19.81 -14.69 5.63
CA GLY A 558 20.64 -15.36 4.62
C GLY A 558 19.78 -16.19 3.66
N ASN A 559 20.03 -17.50 3.55
CA ASN A 559 19.20 -18.41 2.75
C ASN A 559 18.10 -19.10 3.57
N LEU A 560 17.98 -18.76 4.86
CA LEU A 560 17.05 -19.39 5.80
C LEU A 560 15.92 -18.41 6.15
N PRO A 561 14.73 -18.56 5.58
CA PRO A 561 13.54 -17.85 6.03
C PRO A 561 13.14 -18.30 7.45
N VAL A 562 13.14 -17.34 8.37
CA VAL A 562 12.68 -17.45 9.75
C VAL A 562 11.32 -16.80 9.86
N THR A 563 10.33 -17.54 10.32
CA THR A 563 8.97 -17.08 10.58
C THR A 563 8.76 -16.93 12.07
N LEU A 564 8.22 -15.80 12.49
CA LEU A 564 7.82 -15.51 13.86
C LEU A 564 6.37 -15.04 13.83
N GLY A 565 5.58 -15.39 14.83
CA GLY A 565 4.25 -14.84 14.98
C GLY A 565 3.73 -14.92 16.39
N TYR A 566 2.80 -14.03 16.69
CA TYR A 566 2.13 -13.91 17.97
C TYR A 566 0.71 -13.40 17.71
N GLY A 567 -0.31 -14.00 18.30
CA GLY A 567 -1.68 -13.52 18.14
C GLY A 567 -2.69 -14.36 18.92
N SER A 568 -3.95 -13.94 18.94
CA SER A 568 -5.05 -14.72 19.47
C SER A 568 -5.78 -15.46 18.36
N LEU A 569 -6.02 -16.76 18.56
CA LEU A 569 -6.99 -17.51 17.80
C LEU A 569 -8.36 -17.37 18.46
N ASN A 570 -9.36 -17.00 17.66
CA ASN A 570 -10.76 -17.20 17.99
C ASN A 570 -11.31 -18.20 16.98
N ASP A 571 -11.74 -19.37 17.45
CA ASP A 571 -12.54 -20.24 16.59
C ASP A 571 -13.88 -19.51 16.35
N ILE A 572 -14.37 -19.51 15.11
CA ILE A 572 -15.70 -18.95 14.84
C ILE A 572 -16.67 -20.09 15.11
N SER A 573 -17.60 -19.89 16.06
CA SER A 573 -18.65 -20.81 16.53
C SER A 573 -18.91 -21.96 15.56
N SER A 574 -18.16 -23.04 15.74
CA SER A 574 -18.13 -24.12 14.77
C SER A 574 -19.31 -25.06 15.04
N ALA A 575 -19.69 -25.89 14.07
CA ALA A 575 -20.78 -26.85 14.26
C ALA A 575 -20.55 -27.80 15.46
N LYS A 576 -19.30 -27.94 15.93
CA LYS A 576 -18.95 -28.71 17.15
C LYS A 576 -19.49 -28.07 18.43
N ASP A 577 -19.81 -26.78 18.38
CA ASP A 577 -20.29 -25.94 19.47
C ASP A 577 -21.82 -25.77 19.44
N ALA A 578 -22.50 -26.35 18.45
CA ALA A 578 -23.95 -26.32 18.36
C ALA A 578 -24.56 -27.01 19.59
N ASN A 579 -25.43 -26.29 20.32
CA ASN A 579 -26.10 -26.69 21.57
C ASN A 579 -25.28 -26.58 22.88
N TYR A 580 -24.02 -26.11 22.85
CA TYR A 580 -23.32 -25.72 24.08
C TYR A 580 -23.56 -24.24 24.38
N GLN A 581 -24.06 -23.93 25.59
CA GLN A 581 -24.29 -22.54 26.03
C GLN A 581 -22.98 -21.75 26.17
N THR A 582 -21.88 -22.46 26.44
CA THR A 582 -20.49 -21.98 26.43
C THR A 582 -19.62 -23.11 25.89
N SER A 583 -18.83 -22.87 24.84
CA SER A 583 -17.88 -23.86 24.35
C SER A 583 -16.53 -23.67 25.01
N ASP A 584 -16.09 -24.68 25.77
CA ASP A 584 -14.73 -24.79 26.30
C ASP A 584 -13.67 -24.86 25.19
N TYR A 585 -14.09 -25.19 23.96
CA TYR A 585 -13.23 -25.24 22.79
C TYR A 585 -13.08 -23.89 22.08
N ASN A 586 -13.95 -22.90 22.38
CA ASN A 586 -13.99 -21.61 21.71
C ASN A 586 -13.45 -20.44 22.55
N LEU A 587 -12.64 -20.73 23.57
CA LEU A 587 -11.94 -19.67 24.30
C LEU A 587 -10.82 -19.08 23.43
N PRO A 588 -10.69 -17.74 23.35
CA PRO A 588 -9.56 -17.09 22.71
C PRO A 588 -8.23 -17.64 23.23
N LYS A 589 -7.42 -18.25 22.36
CA LYS A 589 -6.10 -18.79 22.74
C LYS A 589 -5.02 -17.88 22.19
N THR A 590 -4.15 -17.39 23.08
CA THR A 590 -2.95 -16.68 22.62
C THR A 590 -1.96 -17.70 22.11
N ILE A 591 -1.43 -17.51 20.91
CA ILE A 591 -0.44 -18.37 20.27
C ILE A 591 0.81 -17.55 19.97
N THR A 592 1.96 -18.17 20.21
CA THR A 592 3.26 -17.70 19.73
C THR A 592 3.88 -18.80 18.87
N TYR A 593 4.50 -18.47 17.76
CA TYR A 593 5.21 -19.47 16.96
C TYR A 593 6.50 -18.95 16.36
N ILE A 594 7.43 -19.87 16.16
CA ILE A 594 8.70 -19.69 15.49
C ILE A 594 8.84 -20.82 14.48
N GLY A 595 9.26 -20.53 13.25
CA GLY A 595 9.45 -21.51 12.19
C GLY A 595 10.72 -21.21 11.41
N LEU A 596 11.47 -22.23 11.07
CA LEU A 596 12.64 -22.17 10.21
C LEU A 596 12.34 -23.04 9.01
N ASN A 597 12.47 -22.49 7.80
CA ASN A 597 12.35 -23.28 6.57
C ASN A 597 13.71 -23.35 5.89
N MET A 598 14.26 -24.56 5.82
CA MET A 598 15.53 -24.90 5.22
C MET A 598 15.27 -25.46 3.83
N ASN A 599 15.42 -24.62 2.81
CA ASN A 599 15.37 -25.06 1.42
C ASN A 599 16.78 -25.52 0.99
N ARG A 600 17.05 -26.82 1.02
CA ARG A 600 18.34 -27.41 0.64
C ARG A 600 18.22 -28.17 -0.68
N GLY A 601 17.93 -27.45 -1.77
CA GLY A 601 18.10 -27.91 -3.15
C GLY A 601 17.55 -29.32 -3.43
N VAL A 602 18.34 -30.13 -4.16
CA VAL A 602 17.98 -31.46 -4.70
C VAL A 602 17.48 -32.46 -3.64
N LEU A 603 17.79 -32.24 -2.35
CA LEU A 603 17.42 -33.16 -1.26
C LEU A 603 16.14 -32.76 -0.49
N GLY A 604 15.43 -31.73 -0.95
CA GLY A 604 14.10 -31.36 -0.45
C GLY A 604 14.08 -30.19 0.55
N ASN A 605 12.87 -29.86 0.98
CA ASN A 605 12.62 -28.80 1.98
C ASN A 605 12.44 -29.44 3.35
N ALA A 606 13.16 -28.92 4.35
CA ALA A 606 12.94 -29.27 5.75
C ALA A 606 12.46 -28.03 6.50
N LYS A 607 11.43 -28.18 7.33
CA LYS A 607 10.84 -27.12 8.12
C LYS A 607 10.82 -27.55 9.58
N ILE A 608 11.34 -26.70 10.44
CA ILE A 608 11.30 -26.89 11.89
C ILE A 608 10.44 -25.78 12.45
N SER A 609 9.51 -26.09 13.35
CA SER A 609 8.68 -25.07 13.96
C SER A 609 8.30 -25.39 15.39
N ILE A 610 8.13 -24.34 16.18
CA ILE A 610 7.72 -24.39 17.56
C ILE A 610 6.49 -23.49 17.67
N ILE A 611 5.38 -24.05 18.15
CA ILE A 611 4.14 -23.32 18.40
C ILE A 611 3.78 -23.47 19.88
N GLY A 612 3.76 -22.36 20.60
CA GLY A 612 3.27 -22.27 21.97
C GLY A 612 1.87 -21.67 22.01
N SER A 613 1.06 -22.08 22.97
CA SER A 613 -0.16 -21.36 23.35
C SER A 613 -0.17 -21.05 24.84
N GLY A 614 -0.82 -19.93 25.17
CA GLY A 614 -1.15 -19.54 26.53
C GLY A 614 -2.65 -19.29 26.62
N GLY A 615 -3.31 -20.04 27.50
CA GLY A 615 -4.70 -19.75 27.88
C GLY A 615 -4.72 -18.72 29.01
N ASN A 616 -5.37 -17.59 28.79
CA ASN A 616 -5.82 -16.78 29.91
C ASN A 616 -7.03 -17.49 30.50
N SER A 617 -6.84 -18.38 31.48
CA SER A 617 -7.95 -18.78 32.34
C SER A 617 -8.43 -17.53 33.05
N ALA A 618 -9.45 -16.88 32.51
CA ALA A 618 -10.23 -15.94 33.29
C ALA A 618 -10.80 -16.76 34.45
N ASN A 619 -10.52 -16.34 35.68
CA ASN A 619 -11.09 -16.88 36.92
C ASN A 619 -12.61 -16.63 37.01
N ASN A 620 -13.36 -16.93 35.95
CA ASN A 620 -14.81 -16.87 35.98
C ASN A 620 -15.31 -18.13 36.69
N TYR A 621 -15.47 -17.99 38.00
CA TYR A 621 -16.25 -18.87 38.86
C TYR A 621 -17.71 -18.90 38.38
N ASN A 622 -18.01 -19.67 37.33
CA ASN A 622 -19.35 -20.19 37.13
C ASN A 622 -19.34 -21.64 37.63
N SER A 623 -20.15 -21.93 38.66
CA SER A 623 -20.17 -23.18 39.42
C SER A 623 -20.59 -24.43 38.63
N TYR A 624 -20.88 -24.28 37.32
CA TYR A 624 -21.31 -25.35 36.42
C TYR A 624 -20.38 -25.56 35.22
N THR A 625 -19.31 -24.78 35.07
CA THR A 625 -18.28 -25.01 34.05
C THR A 625 -17.15 -25.84 34.66
N VAL A 626 -16.85 -26.99 34.07
CA VAL A 626 -15.68 -27.80 34.43
C VAL A 626 -14.45 -26.90 34.32
N PRO A 627 -13.59 -26.80 35.34
CA PRO A 627 -12.39 -25.97 35.25
C PRO A 627 -11.50 -26.50 34.13
N THR A 628 -11.56 -25.85 32.96
CA THR A 628 -10.61 -26.11 31.87
C THR A 628 -9.25 -25.61 32.35
N SER A 629 -8.31 -26.52 32.54
CA SER A 629 -6.94 -26.15 32.90
C SER A 629 -6.38 -25.20 31.83
N ALA A 630 -5.77 -24.08 32.25
CA ALA A 630 -4.93 -23.25 31.38
C ALA A 630 -3.81 -24.11 30.80
N SER A 631 -4.06 -24.71 29.63
CA SER A 631 -3.12 -25.61 28.99
C SER A 631 -2.13 -24.78 28.19
N ASN A 632 -1.06 -24.32 28.86
CA ASN A 632 0.11 -23.83 28.15
C ASN A 632 0.75 -25.01 27.43
N ASN A 633 0.51 -25.12 26.13
CA ASN A 633 1.00 -26.20 25.30
C ASN A 633 2.04 -25.68 24.32
N VAL A 634 3.17 -26.37 24.22
CA VAL A 634 4.19 -26.12 23.19
C VAL A 634 4.27 -27.37 22.31
N ALA A 635 4.20 -27.19 20.99
CA ALA A 635 4.41 -28.23 20.00
C ALA A 635 5.64 -27.91 19.15
N LEU A 636 6.59 -28.85 19.10
CA LEU A 636 7.72 -28.81 18.18
C LEU A 636 7.39 -29.73 17.00
N THR A 637 7.44 -29.20 15.78
CA THR A 637 7.14 -29.91 14.54
C THR A 637 8.36 -29.90 13.63
N ILE A 638 8.66 -31.05 13.04
CA ILE A 638 9.67 -31.23 12.00
C ILE A 638 8.95 -31.83 10.78
N ASP A 639 8.88 -31.04 9.72
CA ASP A 639 8.30 -31.41 8.43
C ASP A 639 9.44 -31.54 7.40
N LYS A 640 9.43 -32.62 6.62
CA LYS A 640 10.41 -32.86 5.57
C LYS A 640 9.73 -33.37 4.33
N SER A 641 9.86 -32.62 3.24
CA SER A 641 9.36 -33.01 1.93
C SER A 641 10.51 -33.37 1.00
N PHE A 642 10.50 -34.58 0.48
CA PHE A 642 11.40 -35.08 -0.56
C PHE A 642 10.64 -35.11 -1.88
N ASN A 643 11.21 -34.55 -2.93
CA ASN A 643 10.65 -34.66 -4.26
C ASN A 643 11.53 -35.58 -5.09
N THR A 644 10.95 -36.64 -5.62
CA THR A 644 11.62 -37.57 -6.54
C THR A 644 10.90 -37.50 -7.87
N ASP A 645 11.65 -37.38 -8.97
CA ASP A 645 11.02 -37.15 -10.28
C ASP A 645 10.08 -38.30 -10.69
N GLN A 646 10.42 -39.54 -10.33
CA GLN A 646 9.65 -40.73 -10.73
C GLN A 646 8.66 -41.23 -9.67
N LEU A 647 9.00 -41.13 -8.37
CA LEU A 647 8.14 -41.64 -7.28
C LEU A 647 7.27 -40.53 -6.67
N GLY A 648 7.37 -39.29 -7.19
CA GLY A 648 6.60 -38.15 -6.72
C GLY A 648 7.17 -37.52 -5.45
N LYS A 649 6.32 -36.77 -4.76
CA LYS A 649 6.65 -36.02 -3.56
C LYS A 649 6.19 -36.77 -2.31
N PHE A 650 7.13 -37.07 -1.42
CA PHE A 650 6.86 -37.60 -0.09
C PHE A 650 7.02 -36.48 0.94
N THR A 651 6.07 -36.35 1.85
CA THR A 651 6.10 -35.39 2.95
C THR A 651 5.92 -36.16 4.23
N PHE A 652 6.87 -36.02 5.15
CA PHE A 652 6.85 -36.62 6.46
C PHE A 652 6.83 -35.51 7.50
N ASP A 653 5.94 -35.62 8.46
CA ASP A 653 5.77 -34.66 9.54
C ASP A 653 5.80 -35.41 10.87
N VAL A 654 6.64 -34.95 11.78
CA VAL A 654 6.70 -35.46 13.14
C VAL A 654 6.59 -34.27 14.07
N SER A 655 5.63 -34.32 14.97
CA SER A 655 5.43 -33.25 15.93
C SER A 655 5.31 -33.83 17.34
N LYS A 656 5.86 -33.15 18.33
CA LYS A 656 5.77 -33.53 19.74
C LYS A 656 5.24 -32.35 20.54
N SER A 657 4.22 -32.57 21.35
CA SER A 657 3.69 -31.54 22.25
C SER A 657 4.10 -31.77 23.70
N SER A 658 4.07 -30.70 24.49
CA SER A 658 4.40 -30.70 25.92
C SER A 658 3.16 -30.84 26.82
N THR A 659 2.05 -31.39 26.31
CA THR A 659 0.76 -31.40 27.01
C THR A 659 0.88 -32.21 28.31
N LEU A 660 0.59 -31.57 29.44
CA LEU A 660 0.66 -32.17 30.78
C LEU A 660 -0.71 -32.73 31.16
N TYR A 661 -1.14 -33.84 30.58
CA TYR A 661 -2.50 -34.36 30.86
C TYR A 661 -2.58 -35.24 32.12
N TYR A 662 -1.48 -35.82 32.62
CA TYR A 662 -1.60 -36.97 33.53
C TYR A 662 -1.28 -36.78 35.02
N ASP A 663 -0.49 -35.80 35.50
CA ASP A 663 -0.04 -35.84 36.93
C ASP A 663 0.16 -34.51 37.70
N ASN A 664 -0.17 -33.34 37.15
CA ASN A 664 0.34 -32.08 37.72
C ASN A 664 -0.60 -31.26 38.61
N TYR A 665 -1.60 -31.87 39.25
CA TYR A 665 -2.24 -31.16 40.39
C TYR A 665 -1.32 -31.07 41.63
N VAL A 666 -0.17 -31.79 41.64
CA VAL A 666 0.68 -31.93 42.85
C VAL A 666 2.11 -31.37 42.68
N GLN A 667 2.62 -31.15 41.46
CA GLN A 667 4.00 -30.66 41.26
C GLN A 667 4.04 -29.15 41.00
N GLY A 668 4.77 -28.44 41.87
CA GLY A 668 4.95 -26.98 41.80
C GLY A 668 5.52 -26.47 40.48
N THR A 669 5.52 -25.14 40.33
CA THR A 669 5.81 -24.38 39.10
C THR A 669 7.12 -24.77 38.40
N GLU A 670 8.13 -25.23 39.17
CA GLU A 670 9.45 -25.65 38.65
C GLU A 670 9.41 -26.99 37.90
N GLY A 671 8.72 -28.02 38.42
CA GLY A 671 8.55 -29.31 37.74
C GLY A 671 7.70 -29.21 36.47
N VAL A 672 6.83 -28.21 36.42
CA VAL A 672 6.04 -27.85 35.24
C VAL A 672 6.91 -27.20 34.16
N ILE A 673 7.89 -26.37 34.50
CA ILE A 673 8.80 -25.71 33.53
C ILE A 673 9.78 -26.73 32.92
N GLU A 674 10.33 -27.62 33.73
CA GLU A 674 11.26 -28.66 33.27
C GLU A 674 10.57 -29.64 32.31
N LYS A 675 9.34 -30.08 32.62
CA LYS A 675 8.51 -30.92 31.73
C LYS A 675 7.92 -30.16 30.53
N LYS A 676 7.67 -28.84 30.65
CA LYS A 676 7.23 -27.97 29.53
C LYS A 676 8.32 -27.67 28.50
N SER A 677 9.59 -27.89 28.81
CA SER A 677 10.70 -27.66 27.88
C SER A 677 10.67 -28.56 26.63
N GLY A 678 9.80 -29.59 26.59
CA GLY A 678 9.71 -30.55 25.48
C GLY A 678 10.90 -31.51 25.37
N LEU A 679 11.97 -31.26 26.15
CA LEU A 679 13.24 -31.99 26.16
C LEU A 679 13.28 -33.13 27.19
N SER A 680 12.24 -33.30 28.02
CA SER A 680 12.12 -34.50 28.85
C SER A 680 11.74 -35.70 27.97
N PHE A 681 12.67 -36.65 27.84
CA PHE A 681 12.52 -37.92 27.12
C PHE A 681 12.10 -39.06 28.06
N GLY A 682 11.24 -38.78 29.05
CA GLY A 682 10.69 -39.83 29.90
C GLY A 682 9.98 -40.89 29.05
N GLN A 683 10.45 -42.13 29.09
CA GLN A 683 10.14 -43.19 28.13
C GLN A 683 8.66 -43.64 28.13
N SER A 684 7.87 -43.32 29.16
CA SER A 684 6.48 -43.80 29.29
C SER A 684 5.43 -43.00 28.50
N ASN A 685 5.71 -41.75 28.10
CA ASN A 685 4.70 -40.84 27.51
C ASN A 685 5.04 -40.36 26.09
N LEU A 686 6.10 -40.87 25.46
CA LEU A 686 6.58 -40.38 24.16
C LEU A 686 5.53 -40.56 23.04
N ILE A 687 4.93 -41.74 22.93
CA ILE A 687 3.94 -42.04 21.88
C ILE A 687 2.65 -41.23 22.08
N GLN A 688 2.25 -41.01 23.33
CA GLN A 688 1.03 -40.25 23.66
C GLN A 688 1.15 -38.77 23.27
N ALA A 689 2.35 -38.19 23.34
CA ALA A 689 2.59 -36.77 23.07
C ALA A 689 3.13 -36.48 21.66
N VAL A 690 3.18 -37.48 20.76
CA VAL A 690 3.69 -37.34 19.40
C VAL A 690 2.55 -37.45 18.38
N SER A 691 2.62 -36.65 17.33
CA SER A 691 1.91 -36.89 16.07
C SER A 691 2.87 -37.23 14.96
N PHE A 692 2.40 -38.09 14.06
CA PHE A 692 3.06 -38.47 12.84
C PHE A 692 2.12 -38.18 11.68
N GLY A 693 2.63 -37.63 10.60
CA GLY A 693 1.91 -37.63 9.35
C GLY A 693 2.78 -37.89 8.14
N PHE A 694 2.13 -38.45 7.15
CA PHE A 694 2.69 -38.90 5.90
C PHE A 694 1.78 -38.43 4.80
N ASN A 695 2.35 -37.84 3.75
CA ASN A 695 1.64 -37.50 2.54
C ASN A 695 2.50 -37.84 1.32
N HIS A 696 1.94 -38.61 0.40
CA HIS A 696 2.56 -39.00 -0.85
C HIS A 696 1.73 -38.47 -2.01
N GLN A 697 2.35 -37.66 -2.86
CA GLN A 697 1.73 -37.07 -4.03
C GLN A 697 2.51 -37.49 -5.27
N LEU A 698 1.85 -38.14 -6.23
CA LEU A 698 2.48 -38.61 -7.46
C LEU A 698 1.68 -38.11 -8.68
N ASP A 699 2.38 -37.55 -9.66
CA ASP A 699 1.81 -37.03 -10.90
C ASP A 699 2.55 -37.63 -12.10
N ILE A 700 2.07 -38.76 -12.60
CA ILE A 700 2.63 -39.43 -13.79
C ILE A 700 1.92 -38.89 -15.03
N LYS A 701 2.53 -37.89 -15.67
CA LYS A 701 1.98 -37.20 -16.85
C LYS A 701 1.78 -38.16 -18.02
N GLU A 702 2.69 -39.08 -18.26
CA GLU A 702 2.65 -40.07 -19.33
C GLU A 702 1.47 -41.03 -19.17
N ALA A 703 1.19 -41.42 -17.92
CA ALA A 703 0.06 -42.26 -17.58
C ALA A 703 -1.25 -41.46 -17.39
N ASN A 704 -1.22 -40.13 -17.44
CA ASN A 704 -2.32 -39.26 -17.03
C ASN A 704 -2.93 -39.67 -15.67
N LEU A 705 -2.09 -40.02 -14.72
CA LEU A 705 -2.45 -40.45 -13.37
C LEU A 705 -1.95 -39.42 -12.37
N ASN A 706 -2.83 -38.96 -11.49
CA ASN A 706 -2.49 -38.08 -10.38
C ASN A 706 -3.05 -38.70 -9.10
N GLU A 707 -2.20 -38.91 -8.11
CA GLU A 707 -2.59 -39.47 -6.82
C GLU A 707 -2.05 -38.62 -5.67
N ASN A 708 -2.77 -38.66 -4.56
CA ASN A 708 -2.41 -38.03 -3.30
C ASN A 708 -2.92 -38.92 -2.18
N PHE A 709 -2.04 -39.53 -1.40
CA PHE A 709 -2.39 -40.37 -0.26
C PHE A 709 -1.82 -39.74 1.01
N TYR A 710 -2.63 -39.63 2.06
CA TYR A 710 -2.21 -39.09 3.34
C TYR A 710 -2.65 -39.96 4.50
N PHE A 711 -1.80 -40.01 5.53
CA PHE A 711 -2.07 -40.65 6.81
C PHE A 711 -1.53 -39.75 7.91
N ASN A 712 -2.37 -39.42 8.88
CA ASN A 712 -1.98 -38.64 10.06
C ASN A 712 -2.47 -39.37 11.30
N TYR A 713 -1.65 -39.38 12.34
CA TYR A 713 -1.91 -39.95 13.66
C TYR A 713 -1.48 -38.95 14.72
N ALA A 714 -2.32 -38.72 15.72
CA ALA A 714 -1.98 -37.96 16.92
C ALA A 714 -2.13 -38.88 18.14
N GLY A 715 -1.09 -38.97 18.96
CA GLY A 715 -1.17 -39.62 20.27
C GLY A 715 -2.24 -38.98 21.15
N THR A 716 -2.76 -39.72 22.13
CA THR A 716 -3.87 -39.28 23.00
C THR A 716 -3.58 -38.01 23.80
N GLY A 717 -2.33 -37.76 24.16
CA GLY A 717 -1.87 -36.54 24.83
C GLY A 717 -1.36 -35.46 23.87
N TYR A 718 -1.36 -35.68 22.56
CA TYR A 718 -0.84 -34.71 21.60
C TYR A 718 -1.80 -33.53 21.45
N GLN A 719 -1.28 -32.32 21.52
CA GLN A 719 -2.05 -31.11 21.28
C GLN A 719 -1.18 -30.06 20.62
N ASN A 720 -1.53 -29.67 19.39
CA ASN A 720 -0.87 -28.59 18.67
C ASN A 720 -1.79 -27.38 18.56
N PRO A 721 -1.46 -26.24 19.19
CA PRO A 721 -2.24 -25.03 19.06
C PRO A 721 -2.32 -24.50 17.62
N GLY A 722 -1.34 -24.88 16.78
CA GLY A 722 -1.30 -24.57 15.36
C GLY A 722 -2.29 -25.38 14.52
N ASN A 723 -2.96 -26.39 15.09
CA ASN A 723 -3.89 -27.26 14.37
C ASN A 723 -5.08 -27.64 15.27
N ASN A 724 -6.04 -26.70 15.42
CA ASN A 724 -7.25 -26.90 16.22
C ASN A 724 -8.16 -28.04 15.70
N GLY A 725 -7.97 -28.49 14.45
CA GLY A 725 -8.76 -29.54 13.81
C GLY A 725 -8.24 -30.97 14.01
N PHE A 726 -7.01 -31.13 14.52
CA PHE A 726 -6.36 -32.43 14.73
C PHE A 726 -5.83 -32.53 16.17
N GLY A 727 -6.75 -32.80 17.10
CA GLY A 727 -6.46 -32.99 18.52
C GLY A 727 -5.97 -34.40 18.86
N GLY A 728 -5.63 -34.62 20.14
CA GLY A 728 -5.10 -35.89 20.62
C GLY A 728 -6.01 -37.08 20.30
N GLY A 729 -5.39 -38.25 20.08
CA GLY A 729 -6.07 -39.51 19.77
C GLY A 729 -6.72 -39.58 18.39
N GLY A 730 -6.54 -38.52 17.58
CA GLY A 730 -7.11 -38.45 16.23
C GLY A 730 -6.30 -39.23 15.20
N THR A 731 -6.99 -39.84 14.23
CA THR A 731 -6.36 -40.41 13.04
C THR A 731 -7.07 -39.91 11.80
N LYS A 732 -6.30 -39.58 10.75
CA LYS A 732 -6.85 -39.10 9.48
C LYS A 732 -6.15 -39.84 8.34
N LEU A 733 -6.88 -40.72 7.67
CA LEU A 733 -6.40 -41.49 6.53
C LEU A 733 -7.22 -41.12 5.31
N GLY A 734 -6.60 -40.87 4.18
CA GLY A 734 -7.36 -40.61 2.98
C GLY A 734 -6.49 -40.42 1.77
N GLY A 735 -7.14 -40.11 0.67
CA GLY A 735 -6.44 -39.80 -0.55
C GLY A 735 -7.38 -39.50 -1.69
N ASN A 736 -6.76 -39.15 -2.81
CA ASN A 736 -7.42 -38.91 -4.07
C ASN A 736 -6.61 -39.56 -5.19
N VAL A 737 -7.29 -40.29 -6.07
CA VAL A 737 -6.71 -40.89 -7.28
C VAL A 737 -7.52 -40.42 -8.47
N LYS A 738 -6.87 -39.71 -9.38
CA LYS A 738 -7.43 -39.18 -10.61
C LYS A 738 -6.74 -39.81 -11.81
N LYS A 739 -7.50 -40.45 -12.68
CA LYS A 739 -7.03 -41.06 -13.91
C LYS A 739 -7.74 -40.46 -15.10
N SER A 740 -6.99 -39.99 -16.08
CA SER A 740 -7.54 -39.57 -17.37
C SER A 740 -7.25 -40.62 -18.45
N LEU A 741 -8.29 -41.03 -19.17
CA LEU A 741 -8.29 -42.06 -20.21
C LEU A 741 -8.69 -41.44 -21.55
N TYR A 742 -8.34 -42.11 -22.65
CA TYR A 742 -8.73 -41.74 -24.01
C TYR A 742 -8.40 -40.28 -24.39
N LYS A 743 -7.16 -39.84 -24.15
CA LYS A 743 -6.73 -38.44 -24.38
C LYS A 743 -7.63 -37.43 -23.64
N ASN A 744 -7.88 -37.70 -22.35
CA ASN A 744 -8.72 -36.89 -21.46
C ASN A 744 -10.21 -36.82 -21.83
N LYS A 745 -10.71 -37.75 -22.65
CA LYS A 745 -12.15 -37.87 -22.88
C LYS A 745 -12.87 -38.42 -21.66
N LEU A 746 -12.29 -39.38 -20.94
CA LEU A 746 -12.84 -39.89 -19.69
C LEU A 746 -11.90 -39.53 -18.54
N VAL A 747 -12.38 -38.87 -17.51
CA VAL A 747 -11.63 -38.56 -16.30
C VAL A 747 -12.35 -39.20 -15.13
N LEU A 748 -11.69 -40.12 -14.44
CA LEU A 748 -12.18 -40.77 -13.24
C LEU A 748 -11.43 -40.21 -12.04
N ASN A 749 -12.13 -39.93 -10.96
CA ASN A 749 -11.61 -39.37 -9.75
C ASN A 749 -12.24 -40.08 -8.55
N VAL A 750 -11.41 -40.70 -7.72
CA VAL A 750 -11.84 -41.33 -6.47
C VAL A 750 -11.18 -40.58 -5.34
N SER A 751 -11.95 -40.09 -4.38
CA SER A 751 -11.43 -39.54 -3.14
C SER A 751 -12.05 -40.24 -1.95
N SER A 752 -11.25 -40.49 -0.93
CA SER A 752 -11.69 -41.06 0.33
C SER A 752 -11.02 -40.33 1.47
N SER A 753 -11.74 -40.17 2.58
CA SER A 753 -11.23 -39.62 3.82
C SER A 753 -11.91 -40.33 4.98
N LEU A 754 -11.11 -40.86 5.88
CA LEU A 754 -11.49 -41.49 7.13
C LEU A 754 -10.84 -40.67 8.24
N ASN A 755 -11.63 -40.19 9.18
CA ASN A 755 -11.18 -39.32 10.23
C ASN A 755 -11.78 -39.81 11.55
N THR A 756 -10.93 -40.21 12.49
CA THR A 756 -11.33 -40.52 13.86
C THR A 756 -10.87 -39.40 14.77
N ARG A 757 -11.73 -39.00 15.71
CA ARG A 757 -11.42 -37.97 16.71
C ARG A 757 -11.91 -38.42 18.07
N SER A 758 -11.05 -38.42 19.08
CA SER A 758 -11.45 -38.79 20.43
C SER A 758 -12.44 -37.78 21.03
N ILE A 759 -13.49 -38.29 21.66
CA ILE A 759 -14.40 -37.57 22.55
C ILE A 759 -13.85 -37.59 23.96
N SER A 760 -13.39 -38.78 24.40
CA SER A 760 -12.81 -39.02 25.72
C SER A 760 -11.60 -39.93 25.58
N TYR A 761 -10.52 -39.59 26.27
CA TYR A 761 -9.28 -40.36 26.27
C TYR A 761 -9.31 -41.55 27.23
N THR A 762 -10.18 -41.52 28.24
CA THR A 762 -10.26 -42.55 29.28
C THR A 762 -11.19 -43.69 28.88
N THR A 763 -12.31 -43.37 28.23
CA THR A 763 -13.36 -44.33 27.82
C THR A 763 -13.21 -44.78 26.36
N ASN A 764 -12.21 -44.28 25.62
CA ASN A 764 -12.00 -44.55 24.19
C ASN A 764 -13.21 -44.15 23.30
N ASP A 765 -14.00 -43.19 23.76
CA ASP A 765 -15.12 -42.66 22.99
C ASP A 765 -14.58 -41.82 21.84
N GLN A 766 -15.15 -41.99 20.65
CA GLN A 766 -14.63 -41.34 19.44
C GLN A 766 -15.72 -41.03 18.41
N TRP A 767 -15.52 -39.92 17.70
CA TRP A 767 -16.18 -39.62 16.45
C TRP A 767 -15.46 -40.31 15.31
N LYS A 768 -16.17 -41.11 14.51
CA LYS A 768 -15.66 -41.72 13.27
C LYS A 768 -16.38 -41.12 12.09
N THR A 769 -15.66 -40.35 11.29
CA THR A 769 -16.18 -39.72 10.07
C THR A 769 -15.57 -40.40 8.86
N TYR A 770 -16.40 -40.75 7.88
CA TYR A 770 -15.95 -41.21 6.59
C TYR A 770 -16.56 -40.36 5.47
N GLN A 771 -15.82 -40.21 4.39
CA GLN A 771 -16.29 -39.56 3.17
C GLN A 771 -15.64 -40.24 1.99
N VAL A 772 -16.45 -40.67 1.03
CA VAL A 772 -16.04 -41.25 -0.24
C VAL A 772 -16.72 -40.46 -1.35
N GLN A 773 -15.96 -39.99 -2.32
CA GLN A 773 -16.48 -39.29 -3.49
C GLN A 773 -15.88 -39.89 -4.77
N LEU A 774 -16.78 -40.26 -5.67
CA LEU A 774 -16.48 -40.78 -6.99
C LEU A 774 -16.96 -39.75 -8.00
N ASP A 775 -16.05 -39.12 -8.75
CA ASP A 775 -16.39 -38.26 -9.87
C ASP A 775 -15.93 -38.90 -11.18
N SER A 776 -16.78 -38.89 -12.17
CA SER A 776 -16.48 -39.28 -13.54
C SER A 776 -16.87 -38.15 -14.46
N ARG A 777 -16.03 -37.83 -15.44
CA ARG A 777 -16.33 -36.86 -16.48
C ARG A 777 -16.06 -37.47 -17.83
N TYR A 778 -17.07 -37.52 -18.68
CA TYR A 778 -16.99 -37.98 -20.05
C TYR A 778 -17.24 -36.82 -21.03
N THR A 779 -16.20 -36.42 -21.74
CA THR A 779 -16.23 -35.44 -22.82
C THR A 779 -16.55 -36.15 -24.12
N ILE A 780 -17.83 -36.17 -24.50
CA ILE A 780 -18.29 -36.79 -25.75
C ILE A 780 -17.64 -36.10 -26.95
N ASN A 781 -17.68 -34.76 -26.95
CA ASN A 781 -17.01 -33.92 -27.94
C ASN A 781 -16.76 -32.52 -27.33
N LYS A 782 -16.14 -31.60 -28.10
CA LYS A 782 -15.87 -30.22 -27.64
C LYS A 782 -17.14 -29.43 -27.27
N LYS A 783 -18.30 -29.90 -27.73
CA LYS A 783 -19.61 -29.28 -27.51
C LYS A 783 -20.36 -29.88 -26.33
N PHE A 784 -20.11 -31.13 -25.95
CA PHE A 784 -20.93 -31.83 -24.98
C PHE A 784 -20.08 -32.65 -24.02
N ASN A 785 -20.28 -32.43 -22.73
CA ASN A 785 -19.69 -33.23 -21.67
C ASN A 785 -20.74 -33.60 -20.63
N ILE A 786 -20.60 -34.80 -20.09
CA ILE A 786 -21.38 -35.32 -18.98
C ILE A 786 -20.42 -35.57 -17.83
N SER A 787 -20.83 -35.25 -16.61
CA SER A 787 -20.14 -35.63 -15.39
C SER A 787 -21.13 -36.35 -14.48
N LEU A 788 -20.62 -37.35 -13.78
CA LEU A 788 -21.32 -38.15 -12.80
C LEU A 788 -20.57 -38.00 -11.49
N LYS A 789 -21.26 -37.65 -10.42
CA LYS A 789 -20.68 -37.50 -9.10
C LYS A 789 -21.50 -38.29 -8.09
N TYR A 790 -20.83 -39.17 -7.36
CA TYR A 790 -21.37 -39.86 -6.21
C TYR A 790 -20.59 -39.44 -4.98
N THR A 791 -21.26 -39.07 -3.90
CA THR A 791 -20.65 -38.69 -2.63
C THR A 791 -21.39 -39.39 -1.52
N ASN A 792 -20.69 -40.20 -0.75
CA ASN A 792 -21.22 -40.87 0.43
C ASN A 792 -20.36 -40.47 1.62
N GLY A 793 -20.96 -39.99 2.69
CA GLY A 793 -20.23 -39.71 3.91
C GLY A 793 -21.14 -39.77 5.12
N GLY A 794 -20.54 -39.93 6.28
CA GLY A 794 -21.27 -39.98 7.54
C GLY A 794 -20.34 -39.87 8.72
N THR A 795 -20.94 -39.62 9.88
CA THR A 795 -20.25 -39.60 11.16
C THR A 795 -21.00 -40.46 12.15
N ASP A 796 -20.27 -41.37 12.77
CA ASP A 796 -20.72 -42.19 13.87
C ASP A 796 -20.08 -41.71 15.18
N LYS A 797 -20.85 -41.77 16.26
CA LYS A 797 -20.39 -41.56 17.62
C LYS A 797 -20.21 -42.93 18.28
N GLN A 798 -18.98 -43.28 18.60
CA GLN A 798 -18.66 -44.47 19.37
C GLN A 798 -18.53 -44.08 20.85
N ILE A 799 -19.37 -44.65 21.71
CA ILE A 799 -19.28 -44.55 23.17
C ILE A 799 -19.28 -45.96 23.74
N ASP A 800 -18.37 -46.31 24.64
CA ASP A 800 -18.32 -47.63 25.30
C ASP A 800 -18.34 -48.80 24.29
N ASN A 801 -17.64 -48.63 23.15
CA ASN A 801 -17.62 -49.55 22.00
C ASN A 801 -18.95 -49.72 21.24
N LEU A 802 -20.02 -49.01 21.62
CA LEU A 802 -21.25 -48.92 20.85
C LEU A 802 -21.14 -47.79 19.83
N SER A 803 -21.22 -48.13 18.54
CA SER A 803 -21.25 -47.14 17.45
C SER A 803 -22.68 -46.71 17.16
N THR A 804 -22.96 -45.42 17.27
CA THR A 804 -24.27 -44.83 16.97
C THR A 804 -24.14 -43.82 15.82
N PRO A 805 -24.86 -44.00 14.70
CA PRO A 805 -24.79 -43.05 13.59
C PRO A 805 -25.34 -41.70 14.05
N VAL A 806 -24.65 -40.61 13.73
CA VAL A 806 -25.08 -39.24 14.06
C VAL A 806 -25.57 -38.51 12.83
N TYR A 807 -24.84 -38.61 11.71
CA TYR A 807 -25.37 -38.18 10.42
C TYR A 807 -24.84 -39.07 9.30
N SER A 808 -25.63 -39.18 8.23
CA SER A 808 -25.20 -39.75 6.97
C SER A 808 -25.77 -38.96 5.80
N SER A 809 -25.00 -38.86 4.72
CA SER A 809 -25.37 -38.16 3.50
C SER A 809 -24.87 -38.94 2.30
N GLN A 810 -25.80 -39.32 1.43
CA GLN A 810 -25.52 -39.96 0.15
C GLN A 810 -26.07 -39.06 -0.95
N LYS A 811 -25.22 -38.67 -1.89
CA LYS A 811 -25.59 -37.80 -3.00
C LYS A 811 -25.13 -38.40 -4.31
N PHE A 812 -26.06 -38.56 -5.22
CA PHE A 812 -25.82 -38.87 -6.62
C PHE A 812 -26.13 -37.62 -7.44
N GLN A 813 -25.28 -37.25 -8.38
CA GLN A 813 -25.42 -36.06 -9.20
C GLN A 813 -24.95 -36.34 -10.64
N LEU A 814 -25.77 -35.97 -11.61
CA LEU A 814 -25.48 -36.01 -13.04
C LEU A 814 -25.46 -34.58 -13.56
N ASP A 815 -24.33 -34.15 -14.10
CA ASP A 815 -24.12 -32.83 -14.69
C ASP A 815 -23.92 -32.96 -16.21
N GLY A 816 -24.68 -32.23 -17.00
CA GLY A 816 -24.54 -32.15 -18.45
C GLY A 816 -24.25 -30.71 -18.87
N ASN A 817 -23.22 -30.52 -19.69
CA ASN A 817 -22.93 -29.23 -20.32
C ASN A 817 -22.96 -29.39 -21.84
N ALA A 818 -23.74 -28.56 -22.51
CA ALA A 818 -23.90 -28.54 -23.96
C ALA A 818 -23.64 -27.13 -24.51
N ASN A 819 -22.80 -27.05 -25.54
CA ASN A 819 -22.42 -25.85 -26.27
C ASN A 819 -22.80 -26.04 -27.74
N TYR A 820 -23.91 -25.47 -28.18
CA TYR A 820 -24.42 -25.64 -29.54
C TYR A 820 -24.84 -24.31 -30.13
N LYS A 821 -25.30 -24.32 -31.39
CA LYS A 821 -25.82 -23.11 -32.04
C LYS A 821 -27.30 -23.28 -32.30
N ILE A 822 -28.09 -22.25 -31.99
CA ILE A 822 -29.48 -22.13 -32.42
C ILE A 822 -29.50 -21.07 -33.53
N GLY A 823 -29.60 -21.53 -34.79
CA GLY A 823 -29.34 -20.69 -35.96
C GLY A 823 -27.90 -20.18 -35.98
N LYS A 824 -27.71 -18.86 -36.07
CA LYS A 824 -26.37 -18.22 -36.03
C LYS A 824 -25.84 -17.96 -34.62
N ASN A 825 -26.68 -18.11 -33.61
CA ASN A 825 -26.39 -17.69 -32.24
C ASN A 825 -25.81 -18.85 -31.43
N TYR A 826 -24.84 -18.56 -30.58
CA TYR A 826 -24.22 -19.55 -29.71
C TYR A 826 -25.06 -19.74 -28.44
N THR A 827 -25.22 -20.99 -28.03
CA THR A 827 -26.04 -21.39 -26.90
C THR A 827 -25.24 -22.30 -25.99
N VAL A 828 -25.31 -22.03 -24.69
CA VAL A 828 -24.77 -22.87 -23.62
C VAL A 828 -25.94 -23.38 -22.79
N SER A 829 -26.02 -24.68 -22.58
CA SER A 829 -26.98 -25.31 -21.68
C SER A 829 -26.23 -26.11 -20.63
N HIS A 830 -26.62 -25.96 -19.37
CA HIS A 830 -26.14 -26.71 -18.23
C HIS A 830 -27.33 -27.35 -17.54
N ILE A 831 -27.24 -28.63 -17.23
CA ILE A 831 -28.25 -29.35 -16.46
C ILE A 831 -27.56 -30.14 -15.37
N THR A 832 -28.06 -30.03 -14.14
CA THR A 832 -27.65 -30.83 -12.99
C THR A 832 -28.88 -31.52 -12.45
N ILE A 833 -28.86 -32.84 -12.36
CA ILE A 833 -29.89 -33.63 -11.68
C ILE A 833 -29.20 -34.35 -10.54
N GLY A 834 -29.65 -34.16 -9.32
CA GLY A 834 -29.10 -34.82 -8.15
C GLY A 834 -30.18 -35.42 -7.27
N LYS A 835 -29.87 -36.56 -6.65
CA LYS A 835 -30.63 -37.13 -5.54
C LYS A 835 -29.72 -37.13 -4.32
N GLN A 836 -30.18 -36.58 -3.21
CA GLN A 836 -29.45 -36.58 -1.94
C GLN A 836 -30.32 -37.19 -0.84
N ASP A 837 -29.88 -38.31 -0.30
CA ASP A 837 -30.47 -38.92 0.89
C ASP A 837 -29.67 -38.43 2.11
N TYR A 838 -30.34 -37.88 3.10
CA TYR A 838 -29.77 -37.32 4.33
C TYR A 838 -30.45 -37.91 5.55
N SER A 839 -29.66 -38.31 6.54
CA SER A 839 -30.15 -38.77 7.84
C SER A 839 -29.36 -38.09 8.94
N ASN A 840 -30.04 -37.66 10.00
CA ASN A 840 -29.41 -37.10 11.18
C ASN A 840 -30.19 -37.50 12.42
N THR A 841 -29.67 -38.42 13.21
CA THR A 841 -30.38 -39.06 14.32
C THR A 841 -30.95 -38.07 15.36
N TYR A 842 -30.41 -36.85 15.45
CA TYR A 842 -30.89 -35.80 16.36
C TYR A 842 -32.00 -34.91 15.79
N ILE A 843 -32.01 -34.66 14.47
CA ILE A 843 -33.02 -33.82 13.80
C ILE A 843 -34.12 -34.69 13.21
N THR A 844 -33.73 -35.86 12.71
CA THR A 844 -34.56 -36.87 12.07
C THR A 844 -34.89 -38.03 13.00
N ALA A 845 -35.20 -37.76 14.28
CA ALA A 845 -35.79 -38.76 15.17
C ALA A 845 -37.04 -39.45 14.55
N SER A 846 -37.59 -38.86 13.48
CA SER A 846 -38.73 -39.34 12.69
C SER A 846 -38.36 -40.11 11.40
N GLY A 847 -37.15 -39.98 10.82
CA GLY A 847 -36.74 -40.73 9.61
C GLY A 847 -35.91 -39.95 8.57
N SER A 848 -35.23 -40.66 7.65
CA SER A 848 -34.35 -40.05 6.65
C SER A 848 -35.10 -39.13 5.65
N SER A 849 -34.45 -38.04 5.24
CA SER A 849 -34.92 -37.16 4.18
C SER A 849 -34.29 -37.55 2.84
N SER A 850 -35.07 -37.47 1.77
CA SER A 850 -34.61 -37.72 0.40
C SER A 850 -34.94 -36.52 -0.47
N LEU A 851 -33.94 -35.97 -1.14
CA LEU A 851 -34.01 -34.70 -1.83
C LEU A 851 -33.69 -34.88 -3.31
N LEU A 852 -34.63 -34.55 -4.19
CA LEU A 852 -34.42 -34.45 -5.62
C LEU A 852 -34.11 -32.98 -5.99
N MET A 853 -32.94 -32.76 -6.54
CA MET A 853 -32.46 -31.47 -7.01
C MET A 853 -32.35 -31.47 -8.53
N VAL A 854 -32.93 -30.47 -9.19
CA VAL A 854 -32.78 -30.24 -10.63
C VAL A 854 -32.41 -28.79 -10.84
N ASN A 855 -31.25 -28.54 -11.45
CA ASN A 855 -30.83 -27.22 -11.86
C ASN A 855 -30.65 -27.21 -13.38
N TYR A 856 -31.31 -26.30 -14.08
CA TYR A 856 -31.19 -26.12 -15.51
C TYR A 856 -30.85 -24.66 -15.79
N THR A 857 -29.85 -24.41 -16.63
CA THR A 857 -29.49 -23.07 -17.11
C THR A 857 -29.26 -23.12 -18.60
N GLN A 858 -29.91 -22.25 -19.36
CA GLN A 858 -29.71 -22.10 -20.79
C GLN A 858 -29.44 -20.63 -21.10
N SER A 859 -28.31 -20.34 -21.73
CA SER A 859 -27.92 -19.01 -22.17
C SER A 859 -27.76 -18.98 -23.69
N LEU A 860 -28.51 -18.09 -24.34
CA LEU A 860 -28.47 -17.83 -25.79
C LEU A 860 -27.84 -16.45 -26.04
N LEU A 861 -26.71 -16.42 -26.76
CA LEU A 861 -26.00 -15.20 -27.10
C LEU A 861 -26.54 -14.61 -28.41
N LEU A 862 -27.21 -13.46 -28.31
CA LEU A 862 -27.78 -12.69 -29.41
C LEU A 862 -26.89 -11.49 -29.75
N GLY A 863 -25.69 -11.75 -30.29
CA GLY A 863 -24.71 -10.71 -30.60
C GLY A 863 -24.11 -10.08 -29.34
N ARG A 864 -24.50 -8.84 -29.01
CA ARG A 864 -24.08 -8.14 -27.78
C ARG A 864 -25.02 -8.40 -26.59
N ASN A 865 -26.16 -9.03 -26.84
CA ASN A 865 -27.19 -9.28 -25.86
C ASN A 865 -27.21 -10.78 -25.53
N SER A 866 -27.76 -11.16 -24.38
CA SER A 866 -27.97 -12.57 -24.02
C SER A 866 -29.35 -12.79 -23.42
N VAL A 867 -29.93 -13.95 -23.68
CA VAL A 867 -31.14 -14.43 -23.00
C VAL A 867 -30.74 -15.65 -22.18
N THR A 868 -30.90 -15.59 -20.87
CA THR A 868 -30.56 -16.68 -19.95
C THR A 868 -31.79 -17.11 -19.17
N ALA A 869 -32.21 -18.37 -19.33
CA ALA A 869 -33.22 -19.01 -18.51
C ALA A 869 -32.55 -19.90 -17.46
N THR A 870 -32.90 -19.75 -16.20
CA THR A 870 -32.43 -20.59 -15.09
C THR A 870 -33.61 -21.17 -14.35
N MET A 871 -33.59 -22.46 -14.04
CA MET A 871 -34.58 -23.15 -13.24
C MET A 871 -33.86 -23.97 -12.17
N PHE A 872 -34.16 -23.71 -10.91
CA PHE A 872 -33.74 -24.50 -9.77
C PHE A 872 -34.98 -25.11 -9.14
N TYR A 873 -35.03 -26.43 -9.10
CA TYR A 873 -36.11 -27.18 -8.49
C TYR A 873 -35.53 -28.12 -7.44
N ASN A 874 -36.14 -28.09 -6.28
CA ASN A 874 -35.81 -28.94 -5.16
C ASN A 874 -37.10 -29.56 -4.63
N LYS A 875 -37.14 -30.88 -4.51
CA LYS A 875 -38.29 -31.61 -3.99
C LYS A 875 -37.84 -32.63 -2.96
N GLU A 876 -38.44 -32.57 -1.77
CA GLU A 876 -38.34 -33.65 -0.80
C GLU A 876 -39.27 -34.79 -1.21
N LEU A 877 -38.69 -35.97 -1.39
CA LEU A 877 -39.35 -37.22 -1.74
C LEU A 877 -39.77 -38.00 -0.49
N SER A 878 -39.20 -37.68 0.67
CA SER A 878 -39.56 -38.23 1.97
C SER A 878 -40.83 -37.59 2.51
N ASN A 879 -41.55 -38.32 3.36
CA ASN A 879 -42.69 -37.77 4.11
C ASN A 879 -42.26 -36.73 5.15
N TYR A 880 -40.97 -36.71 5.51
CA TYR A 880 -40.36 -35.74 6.40
C TYR A 880 -39.72 -34.62 5.58
N ASN A 881 -40.22 -33.40 5.79
CA ASN A 881 -39.72 -32.22 5.10
C ASN A 881 -38.74 -31.45 6.00
N LEU A 882 -37.45 -31.42 5.65
CA LEU A 882 -36.42 -30.62 6.35
C LEU A 882 -36.24 -29.25 5.73
N ILE A 883 -36.17 -29.19 4.39
CA ILE A 883 -35.84 -27.99 3.60
C ILE A 883 -37.07 -27.47 2.84
N GLY A 884 -38.04 -28.35 2.55
CA GLY A 884 -39.24 -28.07 1.77
C GLY A 884 -39.03 -28.13 0.26
N ASN A 885 -40.14 -28.07 -0.47
CA ASN A 885 -40.15 -28.08 -1.93
C ASN A 885 -39.98 -26.65 -2.46
N LEU A 886 -38.91 -26.39 -3.20
CA LEU A 886 -38.57 -25.07 -3.75
C LEU A 886 -38.42 -25.12 -5.27
N LEU A 887 -39.21 -24.34 -5.99
CA LEU A 887 -39.00 -24.02 -7.40
C LEU A 887 -38.61 -22.55 -7.51
N ASN A 888 -37.50 -22.25 -8.15
CA ASN A 888 -37.08 -20.91 -8.51
C ASN A 888 -36.76 -20.90 -10.01
N SER A 889 -37.37 -20.00 -10.78
CA SER A 889 -37.18 -19.91 -12.22
C SER A 889 -37.05 -18.45 -12.63
N ASP A 890 -35.96 -18.12 -13.31
CA ASP A 890 -35.66 -16.76 -13.76
C ASP A 890 -35.39 -16.77 -15.29
N LEU A 891 -36.03 -15.85 -16.03
CA LEU A 891 -35.73 -15.57 -17.43
C LEU A 891 -35.15 -14.17 -17.55
N THR A 892 -33.84 -14.08 -17.80
CA THR A 892 -33.07 -12.84 -17.82
C THR A 892 -32.68 -12.46 -19.25
N TYR A 893 -32.98 -11.24 -19.67
CA TYR A 893 -32.45 -10.62 -20.89
C TYR A 893 -31.39 -9.58 -20.52
N GLN A 894 -30.13 -9.83 -20.89
CA GLN A 894 -29.01 -8.91 -20.70
C GLN A 894 -28.72 -8.16 -21.99
N TYR A 895 -28.54 -6.84 -21.90
CA TYR A 895 -28.24 -5.97 -23.03
C TYR A 895 -27.33 -4.84 -22.60
N THR A 896 -26.46 -4.38 -23.51
CA THR A 896 -25.55 -3.27 -23.23
C THR A 896 -26.04 -2.00 -23.93
N LEU A 897 -26.41 -0.98 -23.15
CA LEU A 897 -26.67 0.37 -23.65
C LEU A 897 -25.37 1.18 -23.73
N PHE A 898 -25.23 1.98 -24.79
CA PHE A 898 -24.09 2.89 -25.02
C PHE A 898 -22.70 2.25 -24.92
N ARG A 899 -22.59 0.92 -25.09
CA ARG A 899 -21.35 0.12 -24.91
C ARG A 899 -20.72 0.19 -23.50
N LYS A 900 -21.34 0.87 -22.54
CA LYS A 900 -20.79 1.10 -21.19
C LYS A 900 -21.73 0.70 -20.06
N ILE A 901 -23.03 0.64 -20.32
CA ILE A 901 -24.07 0.34 -19.34
C ILE A 901 -24.59 -1.06 -19.64
N ASN A 902 -24.25 -2.03 -18.80
CA ASN A 902 -24.82 -3.36 -18.88
C ASN A 902 -26.12 -3.36 -18.08
N MET A 903 -27.22 -3.67 -18.74
CA MET A 903 -28.52 -3.79 -18.10
C MET A 903 -29.00 -5.22 -18.22
N SER A 904 -29.75 -5.67 -17.21
CA SER A 904 -30.46 -6.94 -17.28
C SER A 904 -31.88 -6.77 -16.78
N SER A 905 -32.83 -7.35 -17.51
CA SER A 905 -34.23 -7.41 -17.12
C SER A 905 -34.60 -8.88 -16.97
N ALA A 906 -35.10 -9.29 -15.81
CA ALA A 906 -35.47 -10.67 -15.55
C ALA A 906 -36.93 -10.79 -15.12
N LEU A 907 -37.59 -11.86 -15.56
CA LEU A 907 -38.84 -12.35 -15.00
C LEU A 907 -38.49 -13.45 -13.99
N THR A 908 -38.94 -13.32 -12.76
CA THR A 908 -38.61 -14.25 -11.67
C THR A 908 -39.87 -14.94 -11.16
N TYR A 909 -39.79 -16.23 -10.88
CA TYR A 909 -40.86 -17.01 -10.26
C TYR A 909 -40.29 -17.89 -9.16
N LEU A 910 -40.80 -17.74 -7.95
CA LEU A 910 -40.40 -18.50 -6.78
C LEU A 910 -41.61 -19.15 -6.14
N SER A 911 -41.55 -20.45 -5.91
CA SER A 911 -42.58 -21.23 -5.23
C SER A 911 -41.89 -22.14 -4.22
N ASN A 912 -41.98 -21.77 -2.95
CA ASN A 912 -41.62 -22.58 -1.81
C ASN A 912 -42.91 -23.10 -1.14
N SER A 913 -43.14 -24.41 -1.20
CA SER A 913 -44.40 -25.04 -0.78
C SER A 913 -44.76 -24.67 0.66
N GLY A 914 -45.91 -24.03 0.85
CA GLY A 914 -46.42 -23.60 2.15
C GLY A 914 -45.70 -22.40 2.78
N ILE A 915 -44.60 -21.92 2.17
CA ILE A 915 -43.79 -20.84 2.73
C ILE A 915 -43.95 -19.54 1.94
N ALA A 916 -43.80 -19.58 0.61
CA ALA A 916 -43.91 -18.39 -0.23
C ALA A 916 -44.20 -18.76 -1.69
N ASN A 917 -45.01 -17.98 -2.38
CA ASN A 917 -45.19 -18.09 -3.82
C ASN A 917 -45.17 -16.67 -4.38
N GLN A 918 -44.27 -16.38 -5.31
CA GLN A 918 -43.94 -15.06 -5.78
C GLN A 918 -43.68 -15.07 -7.29
N THR A 919 -44.18 -14.05 -7.98
CA THR A 919 -43.77 -13.73 -9.35
C THR A 919 -43.33 -12.28 -9.41
N GLY A 920 -42.30 -11.98 -10.18
CA GLY A 920 -41.70 -10.66 -10.14
C GLY A 920 -40.91 -10.30 -11.37
N ILE A 921 -40.46 -9.06 -11.38
CA ILE A 921 -39.56 -8.50 -12.35
C ILE A 921 -38.32 -8.00 -11.61
N ARG A 922 -37.15 -8.27 -12.17
CA ARG A 922 -35.87 -7.73 -11.68
C ARG A 922 -35.25 -6.88 -12.76
N GLN A 923 -34.79 -5.70 -12.41
CA GLN A 923 -33.99 -4.85 -13.27
C GLN A 923 -32.63 -4.64 -12.59
N SER A 924 -31.54 -5.00 -13.26
CA SER A 924 -30.18 -4.67 -12.82
C SER A 924 -29.53 -3.71 -13.81
N ILE A 925 -28.68 -2.84 -13.29
CA ILE A 925 -27.88 -1.85 -14.01
C ILE A 925 -26.47 -1.92 -13.46
N GLN A 926 -25.53 -2.27 -14.31
CA GLN A 926 -24.11 -2.23 -14.04
C GLN A 926 -23.47 -1.18 -14.95
N LEU A 927 -22.91 -0.14 -14.36
CA LEU A 927 -22.20 0.94 -15.03
C LEU A 927 -20.73 0.91 -14.62
N LEU A 928 -19.87 0.64 -15.59
CA LEU A 928 -18.44 0.86 -15.45
C LEU A 928 -18.08 2.23 -16.08
N ALA A 929 -18.15 3.30 -15.29
CA ALA A 929 -17.82 4.64 -15.75
C ALA A 929 -16.30 4.88 -15.66
N GLY A 930 -15.61 4.59 -16.75
CA GLY A 930 -14.15 4.72 -16.83
C GLY A 930 -13.44 3.61 -16.08
N SER A 931 -12.23 3.88 -15.57
CA SER A 931 -11.47 2.89 -14.78
C SER A 931 -11.56 3.10 -13.26
N HIS A 932 -12.40 4.03 -12.83
CA HIS A 932 -12.45 4.51 -11.44
C HIS A 932 -13.81 4.35 -10.78
N PHE A 933 -14.87 4.03 -11.52
CA PHE A 933 -16.21 3.98 -10.96
C PHE A 933 -16.96 2.76 -11.49
N ASP A 934 -17.35 1.88 -10.57
CA ASP A 934 -18.20 0.71 -10.80
C ASP A 934 -19.45 0.88 -9.93
N LEU A 935 -20.59 0.99 -10.59
CA LEU A 935 -21.90 1.09 -9.99
C LEU A 935 -22.70 -0.15 -10.40
N ASP A 936 -23.12 -0.94 -9.43
CA ASP A 936 -24.04 -2.06 -9.64
C ASP A 936 -25.28 -1.82 -8.80
N THR A 937 -26.44 -1.77 -9.42
CA THR A 937 -27.71 -1.63 -8.73
C THR A 937 -28.73 -2.59 -9.31
N TYR A 938 -29.60 -3.13 -8.47
CA TYR A 938 -30.78 -3.82 -8.95
C TYR A 938 -31.99 -3.53 -8.08
N ILE A 939 -33.16 -3.67 -8.70
CA ILE A 939 -34.47 -3.62 -8.06
C ILE A 939 -35.21 -4.90 -8.47
N ASP A 940 -35.65 -5.67 -7.50
CA ASP A 940 -36.42 -6.91 -7.64
C ASP A 940 -37.80 -6.68 -7.01
N LEU A 941 -38.82 -6.56 -7.87
CA LEU A 941 -40.21 -6.32 -7.48
C LEU A 941 -41.00 -7.60 -7.68
N ARG A 942 -41.51 -8.16 -6.59
CA ARG A 942 -42.26 -9.42 -6.56
C ARG A 942 -43.64 -9.21 -5.98
N LYS A 943 -44.62 -9.83 -6.64
CA LYS A 943 -45.97 -9.99 -6.11
C LYS A 943 -46.09 -11.34 -5.42
N ASN A 944 -46.43 -11.29 -4.14
CA ASN A 944 -46.82 -12.46 -3.36
C ASN A 944 -48.15 -13.02 -3.89
N LEU A 945 -48.14 -14.27 -4.33
CA LEU A 945 -49.33 -15.03 -4.75
C LEU A 945 -50.00 -15.73 -3.55
N ILE A 946 -49.25 -15.91 -2.46
CA ILE A 946 -49.75 -16.33 -1.13
C ILE A 946 -49.10 -15.45 -0.06
N THR A 947 -49.69 -15.36 1.13
CA THR A 947 -49.05 -14.69 2.27
C THR A 947 -47.80 -15.47 2.67
N PRO A 948 -46.59 -14.88 2.57
CA PRO A 948 -45.39 -15.60 2.93
C PRO A 948 -45.31 -15.79 4.45
N LEU A 949 -44.87 -16.97 4.89
CA LEU A 949 -44.66 -17.27 6.31
C LEU A 949 -43.54 -16.40 6.91
N TYR A 950 -42.51 -16.13 6.10
CA TYR A 950 -41.37 -15.28 6.43
C TYR A 950 -41.30 -14.09 5.46
N PRO A 951 -42.11 -13.04 5.66
CA PRO A 951 -42.20 -11.90 4.74
C PRO A 951 -40.88 -11.14 4.60
N ASP A 952 -39.95 -11.33 5.53
CA ASP A 952 -38.65 -10.72 5.54
C ASP A 952 -37.62 -11.46 4.67
N LEU A 953 -37.67 -12.80 4.64
CA LEU A 953 -36.88 -13.62 3.70
C LEU A 953 -37.46 -13.57 2.27
N TYR A 954 -38.77 -13.39 2.16
CA TYR A 954 -39.52 -13.33 0.89
C TYR A 954 -40.13 -11.94 0.68
N ALA A 955 -39.29 -10.91 0.70
CA ALA A 955 -39.71 -9.53 0.50
C ALA A 955 -40.34 -9.31 -0.89
N ALA A 956 -41.40 -8.48 -0.94
CA ALA A 956 -42.06 -8.07 -2.17
C ALA A 956 -41.25 -7.03 -2.98
N CYS A 957 -40.33 -6.33 -2.33
CA CYS A 957 -39.42 -5.39 -2.97
C CYS A 957 -38.04 -5.55 -2.35
N ARG A 958 -37.03 -5.75 -3.19
CA ARG A 958 -35.62 -5.77 -2.79
C ARG A 958 -34.84 -4.86 -3.73
N ALA A 959 -34.11 -3.92 -3.17
CA ALA A 959 -33.20 -3.06 -3.92
C ALA A 959 -31.79 -3.15 -3.32
N GLU A 960 -30.79 -3.16 -4.17
CA GLU A 960 -29.39 -3.13 -3.76
C GLU A 960 -28.65 -2.08 -4.59
N LEU A 961 -27.74 -1.37 -3.93
CA LEU A 961 -26.88 -0.36 -4.53
C LEU A 961 -25.45 -0.62 -4.05
N SER A 962 -24.59 -1.01 -4.98
CA SER A 962 -23.15 -1.14 -4.79
C SER A 962 -22.44 -0.02 -5.54
N LEU A 963 -21.77 0.85 -4.79
CA LEU A 963 -20.94 1.93 -5.31
C LEU A 963 -19.49 1.61 -4.98
N LYS A 964 -18.67 1.44 -6.02
CA LYS A 964 -17.23 1.20 -5.88
C LYS A 964 -16.46 2.28 -6.62
N TYR A 965 -15.62 3.01 -5.89
CA TYR A 965 -14.70 3.97 -6.47
C TYR A 965 -13.26 3.44 -6.40
N HIS A 966 -12.67 3.15 -7.55
CA HIS A 966 -11.28 2.75 -7.67
C HIS A 966 -10.39 4.00 -7.81
N LEU A 967 -9.74 4.41 -6.72
CA LEU A 967 -8.64 5.38 -6.80
C LEU A 967 -7.49 4.76 -7.63
N LYS A 968 -7.23 5.28 -8.83
CA LYS A 968 -5.92 5.10 -9.47
C LYS A 968 -5.20 6.44 -9.41
N ASN A 969 -3.94 6.40 -8.98
CA ASN A 969 -2.97 7.44 -9.27
C ASN A 969 -2.15 7.03 -10.49
#